data_AF-A0A1C6BME5-F1
#
_entry.id   AF-A0A1C6BME5-F1
#
_cell.length_a   1.000
_cell.length_b   1.000
_cell.length_c   1.000
_cell.angle_alpha   90.00
_cell.angle_beta   90.00
_cell.angle_gamma   90.00
#
_symmetry.space_group_name_H-M   'P 1'
#
loop_
_entity.id
_entity.type
_entity.pdbx_description
1 polymer ?
#
loop_
_entity_poly.entity_id
_entity_poly.type
_entity_poly.pdbx_seq_one_letter_code
_entity_poly.pdbx_strand_id
1 'polypeptide(L)'
;MEFSEQLKIYAETHFENRKKYFAPILSEIEAGLSLCSEEEALLIKFFYGTMPLRDAGEYPFEIFLSYVRHALWLRKTIDWCKKLPEDLFVHDVLYYRINSEDISDCRSFFYEQLKDRIVGLDEYQAAVEINYWCVEHATYEMADDRTAGPMTMYRSGKGRCGEESTFTVTALRSVGLAARQVYTPRWAHCDDNHAWVEVWVNGEWHFLGACEPEEKLDRGWFTGPAGQALLIHSRTFGDYAAGKREEVIGRDGAVVCHNVTASYTKTRELRIQVRKQDNTPAAHAQVSVEILNMAEYFPAAVLETDEQGETSIRLGLGDIRLQARSEGKFVERYCNLAEDGAGAADADCAVTLVLKDSEAGMKDALSGVSACEWHLAKLCAPKEVVVRESVLSEEEVSRGTRRLADAVKLREERFDQLTRHAIAVHPEEEERMRVAGENAEELTAFLEKDDNPDRKKLLDSLTKKDNKDLRAEVLEDHLSAKRGSWSEDIHVQDLLCPRIWLEEIGAYRSYICSVLTAQEQEAFASNPELIWNYVNQNITDIPEEEYDTLCASPIGCLKLKMGSAVSRTILFIAICRSLNIPARLDKSLMLSEYWADGAFRVPVSRAQASKGTLLLRNILGKEWIYAQHWTLGRLEKDHFVTMNHAGLVFEKETLELLLPVGIYRLIAVKRLLNGDQEAAELLFAIEKEKQTELYMPDFEKADGVMPWEKASVPDESQSCRKLQNKNNSLREEIQSCLLRDILLQRADGTRCSLEKLVSGKRSILAFLEIGAEPTEHVLNEVLALEKSAKGNSKGIGCQLLFVLRQEKDLQHKTLQEVLALDAGSEIEILYDISGGASDANAALHTATGDTASGTLCGWQETAKRMRLAEKLPVLAAVRPDGTGIYGSCGYHVGSVELMVRILKEAVRTEAD
;
A
#
# COMPACT_ATOMS: atom_id res chain seq x y z
N MET A 1 -29.57 11.37 -24.57
CA MET A 1 -28.50 10.98 -25.51
C MET A 1 -28.47 9.48 -25.45
N GLU A 2 -28.48 8.81 -26.60
CA GLU A 2 -28.58 7.36 -26.64
C GLU A 2 -27.18 6.74 -26.47
N PHE A 3 -27.06 5.69 -25.65
CA PHE A 3 -25.84 4.90 -25.54
C PHE A 3 -25.53 4.19 -26.86
N SER A 4 -24.25 3.99 -27.14
CA SER A 4 -23.81 3.36 -28.39
C SER A 4 -24.30 1.91 -28.49
N GLU A 5 -24.52 1.46 -29.72
CA GLU A 5 -24.87 0.06 -29.99
C GLU A 5 -23.77 -0.90 -29.52
N GLN A 6 -22.51 -0.44 -29.54
CA GLN A 6 -21.37 -1.21 -29.05
C GLN A 6 -21.49 -1.49 -27.55
N LEU A 7 -21.85 -0.50 -26.74
CA LEU A 7 -22.08 -0.69 -25.31
C LEU A 7 -23.27 -1.61 -25.04
N LYS A 8 -24.37 -1.46 -25.80
CA LYS A 8 -25.55 -2.32 -25.69
C LYS A 8 -25.21 -3.78 -25.93
N ILE A 9 -24.52 -4.08 -27.03
CA ILE A 9 -24.09 -5.43 -27.38
C ILE A 9 -23.11 -5.98 -26.33
N TYR A 10 -22.14 -5.18 -25.90
CA TYR A 10 -21.15 -5.57 -24.89
C TYR A 10 -21.82 -5.96 -23.57
N ALA A 11 -22.66 -5.07 -23.01
CA ALA A 11 -23.33 -5.30 -21.74
C ALA A 11 -24.24 -6.53 -21.77
N GLU A 12 -25.03 -6.70 -22.84
CA GLU A 12 -25.91 -7.86 -22.99
C GLU A 12 -25.09 -9.16 -23.09
N THR A 13 -24.08 -9.18 -23.95
CA THR A 13 -23.26 -10.38 -24.19
C THR A 13 -22.53 -10.83 -22.93
N HIS A 14 -21.89 -9.89 -22.22
CA HIS A 14 -21.16 -10.19 -21.00
C HIS A 14 -22.09 -10.66 -19.87
N PHE A 15 -23.26 -10.02 -19.71
CA PHE A 15 -24.26 -10.45 -18.74
C PHE A 15 -24.76 -11.88 -19.02
N GLU A 16 -25.19 -12.17 -20.26
CA GLU A 16 -25.68 -13.50 -20.64
C GLU A 16 -24.61 -14.59 -20.43
N ASN A 17 -23.35 -14.30 -20.76
CA ASN A 17 -22.24 -15.24 -20.56
C ASN A 17 -21.97 -15.55 -19.08
N ARG A 18 -22.22 -14.59 -18.19
CA ARG A 18 -21.98 -14.71 -16.74
C ARG A 18 -23.20 -15.17 -15.94
N LYS A 19 -24.42 -15.21 -16.51
CA LYS A 19 -25.64 -15.69 -15.82
C LYS A 19 -25.47 -17.01 -15.07
N LYS A 20 -24.70 -17.94 -15.63
CA LYS A 20 -24.39 -19.24 -15.01
C LYS A 20 -23.77 -19.11 -13.62
N TYR A 21 -22.99 -18.06 -13.36
CA TYR A 21 -22.35 -17.79 -12.08
C TYR A 21 -23.33 -17.25 -11.05
N PHE A 22 -24.38 -16.56 -11.49
CA PHE A 22 -25.38 -15.97 -10.62
C PHE A 22 -26.54 -16.92 -10.30
N ALA A 23 -26.49 -18.20 -10.69
CA ALA A 23 -27.59 -19.14 -10.52
C ALA A 23 -28.24 -19.13 -9.11
N PRO A 24 -27.49 -19.01 -7.99
CA PRO A 24 -28.10 -18.95 -6.65
C PRO A 24 -28.93 -17.68 -6.37
N ILE A 25 -28.68 -16.58 -7.09
CA ILE A 25 -29.27 -15.25 -6.87
C ILE A 25 -29.95 -14.69 -8.13
N LEU A 26 -30.03 -15.47 -9.22
CA LEU A 26 -30.46 -14.99 -10.53
C LEU A 26 -31.89 -14.46 -10.50
N SER A 27 -32.77 -15.08 -9.70
CA SER A 27 -34.15 -14.62 -9.53
C SER A 27 -34.24 -13.22 -8.91
N GLU A 28 -33.33 -12.87 -8.00
CA GLU A 28 -33.27 -11.55 -7.38
C GLU A 28 -32.83 -10.50 -8.42
N ILE A 29 -31.81 -10.84 -9.22
CA ILE A 29 -31.32 -10.00 -10.32
C ILE A 29 -32.41 -9.78 -11.38
N GLU A 30 -33.12 -10.83 -11.80
CA GLU A 30 -34.20 -10.73 -12.80
C GLU A 30 -35.39 -9.93 -12.27
N ALA A 31 -35.74 -10.09 -10.99
CA ALA A 31 -36.76 -9.27 -10.35
C ALA A 31 -36.36 -7.79 -10.33
N GLY A 32 -35.12 -7.48 -9.95
CA GLY A 32 -34.58 -6.12 -9.99
C GLY A 32 -34.58 -5.52 -11.39
N LEU A 33 -34.09 -6.27 -12.39
CA LEU A 33 -34.07 -5.84 -13.79
C LEU A 33 -35.47 -5.56 -14.35
N SER A 34 -36.50 -6.30 -13.90
CA SER A 34 -37.88 -6.08 -14.35
C SER A 34 -38.47 -4.72 -13.93
N LEU A 35 -37.87 -4.09 -12.93
CA LEU A 35 -38.26 -2.78 -12.39
C LEU A 35 -37.44 -1.62 -12.99
N CYS A 36 -36.43 -1.93 -13.79
CA CYS A 36 -35.56 -0.94 -14.43
C CYS A 36 -36.16 -0.41 -15.74
N SER A 37 -35.92 0.87 -16.02
CA SER A 37 -36.01 1.42 -17.37
C SER A 37 -34.95 0.78 -18.29
N GLU A 38 -35.09 0.99 -19.60
CA GLU A 38 -34.13 0.43 -20.58
C GLU A 38 -32.68 0.88 -20.34
N GLU A 39 -32.47 2.17 -20.03
CA GLU A 39 -31.14 2.71 -19.71
C GLU A 39 -30.60 2.14 -18.39
N GLU A 40 -31.45 1.99 -17.36
CA GLU A 40 -31.03 1.39 -16.08
C GLU A 40 -30.67 -0.09 -16.26
N ALA A 41 -31.51 -0.85 -16.98
CA ALA A 41 -31.28 -2.27 -17.24
C ALA A 41 -29.98 -2.50 -18.01
N LEU A 42 -29.71 -1.68 -19.02
CA LEU A 42 -28.46 -1.72 -19.78
C LEU A 42 -27.22 -1.59 -18.86
N LEU A 43 -27.21 -0.58 -17.99
CA LEU A 43 -26.05 -0.31 -17.13
C LEU A 43 -25.93 -1.29 -15.95
N ILE A 44 -27.05 -1.82 -15.46
CA ILE A 44 -27.03 -2.94 -14.50
C ILE A 44 -26.45 -4.20 -15.15
N LYS A 45 -26.84 -4.52 -16.39
CA LYS A 45 -26.24 -5.65 -17.12
C LYS A 45 -24.75 -5.42 -17.37
N PHE A 46 -24.33 -4.18 -17.64
CA PHE A 46 -22.91 -3.84 -17.71
C PHE A 46 -22.18 -4.14 -16.39
N PHE A 47 -22.75 -3.76 -15.24
CA PHE A 47 -22.19 -4.12 -13.93
C PHE A 47 -22.14 -5.64 -13.73
N TYR A 48 -23.24 -6.38 -13.84
CA TYR A 48 -23.20 -7.84 -13.67
C TYR A 48 -22.36 -8.56 -14.74
N GLY A 49 -22.14 -7.93 -15.89
CA GLY A 49 -21.25 -8.43 -16.94
C GLY A 49 -19.75 -8.24 -16.65
N THR A 50 -19.39 -7.36 -15.71
CA THR A 50 -17.98 -6.96 -15.50
C THR A 50 -17.52 -6.94 -14.04
N MET A 51 -18.44 -6.82 -13.07
CA MET A 51 -18.12 -6.75 -11.64
C MET A 51 -17.36 -7.99 -11.16
N PRO A 52 -16.49 -7.88 -10.14
CA PRO A 52 -15.97 -9.05 -9.44
C PRO A 52 -17.12 -9.93 -8.92
N LEU A 53 -17.01 -11.25 -9.05
CA LEU A 53 -18.13 -12.14 -8.68
C LEU A 53 -18.56 -11.98 -7.23
N ARG A 54 -17.60 -11.79 -6.32
CA ARG A 54 -17.83 -11.47 -4.91
C ARG A 54 -18.94 -10.43 -4.72
N ASP A 55 -18.88 -9.32 -5.46
CA ASP A 55 -19.78 -8.18 -5.25
C ASP A 55 -21.25 -8.57 -5.46
N ALA A 56 -21.52 -9.48 -6.40
CA ALA A 56 -22.87 -9.99 -6.66
C ALA A 56 -23.44 -10.78 -5.46
N GLY A 57 -22.58 -11.45 -4.68
CA GLY A 57 -22.97 -12.20 -3.48
C GLY A 57 -22.97 -11.37 -2.19
N GLU A 58 -22.19 -10.30 -2.17
CA GLU A 58 -21.98 -9.44 -1.00
C GLU A 58 -23.06 -8.34 -0.91
N TYR A 59 -23.33 -7.65 -2.01
CA TYR A 59 -24.19 -6.45 -2.02
C TYR A 59 -25.55 -6.70 -2.67
N PRO A 60 -26.63 -6.09 -2.15
CA PRO A 60 -27.95 -6.21 -2.74
C PRO A 60 -28.07 -5.39 -4.04
N PHE A 61 -28.98 -5.82 -4.93
CA PHE A 61 -29.21 -5.22 -6.25
C PHE A 61 -29.45 -3.70 -6.20
N GLU A 62 -30.15 -3.22 -5.16
CA GLU A 62 -30.53 -1.83 -4.98
C GLU A 62 -29.32 -0.90 -4.81
N ILE A 63 -28.21 -1.40 -4.25
CA ILE A 63 -26.97 -0.63 -4.15
C ILE A 63 -26.46 -0.33 -5.55
N PHE A 64 -26.31 -1.33 -6.42
CA PHE A 64 -25.88 -1.11 -7.80
C PHE A 64 -26.83 -0.19 -8.57
N LEU A 65 -28.14 -0.33 -8.36
CA LEU A 65 -29.14 0.53 -8.98
C LEU A 65 -29.05 1.99 -8.52
N SER A 66 -28.68 2.25 -7.26
CA SER A 66 -28.46 3.61 -6.76
C SER A 66 -27.35 4.32 -7.54
N TYR A 67 -26.23 3.64 -7.79
CA TYR A 67 -25.12 4.17 -8.60
C TYR A 67 -25.53 4.44 -10.05
N VAL A 68 -26.24 3.49 -10.68
CA VAL A 68 -26.75 3.65 -12.05
C VAL A 68 -27.67 4.87 -12.15
N ARG A 69 -28.63 5.00 -11.23
CA ARG A 69 -29.58 6.13 -11.21
C ARG A 69 -28.88 7.46 -11.01
N HIS A 70 -27.96 7.53 -10.07
CA HIS A 70 -27.19 8.76 -9.80
C HIS A 70 -26.36 9.16 -11.02
N ALA A 71 -25.64 8.22 -11.63
CA ALA A 71 -24.82 8.47 -12.82
C ALA A 71 -25.66 8.90 -14.03
N LEU A 72 -26.81 8.27 -14.28
CA LEU A 72 -27.74 8.69 -15.34
C LEU A 72 -28.31 10.09 -15.09
N TRP A 73 -28.62 10.41 -13.83
CA TRP A 73 -29.07 11.74 -13.45
C TRP A 73 -27.98 12.79 -13.70
N LEU A 74 -26.73 12.54 -13.29
CA LEU A 74 -25.58 13.39 -13.57
C LEU A 74 -25.38 13.59 -15.09
N ARG A 75 -25.40 12.50 -15.86
CA ARG A 75 -25.24 12.52 -17.33
C ARG A 75 -26.28 13.38 -18.03
N LYS A 76 -27.50 13.48 -17.46
CA LYS A 76 -28.61 14.26 -18.00
C LYS A 76 -28.59 15.72 -17.57
N THR A 77 -28.11 16.02 -16.35
CA THR A 77 -28.31 17.31 -15.69
C THR A 77 -27.05 18.14 -15.50
N ILE A 78 -25.86 17.53 -15.49
CA ILE A 78 -24.59 18.21 -15.27
C ILE A 78 -23.83 18.38 -16.59
N ASP A 79 -23.46 19.63 -16.91
CA ASP A 79 -22.96 20.02 -18.22
C ASP A 79 -21.63 19.34 -18.60
N TRP A 80 -20.67 19.23 -17.68
CA TRP A 80 -19.41 18.53 -17.93
C TRP A 80 -19.62 17.03 -18.09
N CYS A 81 -20.44 16.42 -17.22
CA CYS A 81 -20.73 14.99 -17.27
C CYS A 81 -21.40 14.58 -18.58
N LYS A 82 -22.30 15.44 -19.10
CA LYS A 82 -22.98 15.25 -20.39
C LYS A 82 -22.03 15.24 -21.58
N LYS A 83 -20.92 15.97 -21.51
CA LYS A 83 -19.91 16.10 -22.58
C LYS A 83 -18.89 14.97 -22.59
N LEU A 84 -18.77 14.20 -21.50
CA LEU A 84 -17.77 13.14 -21.41
C LEU A 84 -17.95 12.09 -22.53
N PRO A 85 -16.85 11.61 -23.13
CA PRO A 85 -16.86 10.38 -23.93
C PRO A 85 -17.52 9.21 -23.19
N GLU A 86 -18.16 8.30 -23.93
CA GLU A 86 -18.90 7.17 -23.34
C GLU A 86 -18.00 6.27 -22.48
N ASP A 87 -16.77 5.99 -22.92
CA ASP A 87 -15.80 5.19 -22.16
C ASP A 87 -15.44 5.82 -20.80
N LEU A 88 -15.16 7.13 -20.76
CA LEU A 88 -14.88 7.85 -19.51
C LEU A 88 -16.12 7.94 -18.61
N PHE A 89 -17.32 8.08 -19.18
CA PHE A 89 -18.54 8.06 -18.38
C PHE A 89 -18.74 6.70 -17.70
N VAL A 90 -18.59 5.61 -18.44
CA VAL A 90 -18.85 4.26 -17.94
C VAL A 90 -17.83 3.85 -16.88
N HIS A 91 -16.54 4.12 -17.08
CA HIS A 91 -15.48 3.70 -16.15
C HIS A 91 -15.21 4.70 -15.04
N ASP A 92 -15.23 5.99 -15.36
CA ASP A 92 -14.69 7.04 -14.50
C ASP A 92 -15.76 7.92 -13.85
N VAL A 93 -17.05 7.66 -14.08
CA VAL A 93 -18.18 8.30 -13.36
C VAL A 93 -19.19 7.26 -12.85
N LEU A 94 -19.68 6.40 -13.75
CA LEU A 94 -20.71 5.41 -13.46
C LEU A 94 -20.21 4.28 -12.56
N TYR A 95 -19.04 3.71 -12.85
CA TYR A 95 -18.57 2.52 -12.16
C TYR A 95 -18.49 2.75 -10.64
N TYR A 96 -19.12 1.84 -9.90
CA TYR A 96 -19.31 1.99 -8.45
C TYR A 96 -18.00 1.77 -7.69
N ARG A 97 -17.17 0.83 -8.17
CA ARG A 97 -15.89 0.42 -7.59
C ARG A 97 -14.71 1.27 -8.10
N ILE A 98 -13.74 1.49 -7.22
CA ILE A 98 -12.51 2.26 -7.47
C ILE A 98 -11.26 1.43 -7.13
N ASN A 99 -11.30 0.67 -6.04
CA ASN A 99 -10.24 -0.19 -5.51
C ASN A 99 -10.89 -1.47 -4.90
N SER A 100 -10.36 -2.02 -3.81
CA SER A 100 -10.89 -3.14 -3.02
C SER A 100 -11.80 -2.72 -1.86
N GLU A 101 -12.40 -1.53 -1.92
CA GLU A 101 -13.25 -1.01 -0.85
C GLU A 101 -14.58 -1.74 -0.68
N ASP A 102 -15.15 -1.62 0.52
CA ASP A 102 -16.55 -1.92 0.81
C ASP A 102 -17.49 -0.97 0.06
N ILE A 103 -18.59 -1.50 -0.49
CA ILE A 103 -19.53 -0.76 -1.35
C ILE A 103 -20.78 -0.37 -0.58
N SER A 104 -21.11 0.93 -0.60
CA SER A 104 -22.27 1.50 0.08
C SER A 104 -22.99 2.53 -0.81
N ASP A 105 -24.29 2.75 -0.58
CA ASP A 105 -25.02 3.83 -1.25
C ASP A 105 -24.55 5.18 -0.72
N CYS A 106 -23.61 5.80 -1.44
CA CYS A 106 -22.91 6.99 -0.97
C CYS A 106 -22.96 8.17 -1.94
N ARG A 107 -23.21 7.95 -3.24
CA ARG A 107 -23.09 9.00 -4.26
C ARG A 107 -23.99 10.20 -4.00
N SER A 108 -25.25 9.95 -3.62
CA SER A 108 -26.19 11.01 -3.30
C SER A 108 -25.75 11.82 -2.08
N PHE A 109 -25.20 11.16 -1.07
CA PHE A 109 -24.66 11.82 0.13
C PHE A 109 -23.52 12.78 -0.25
N PHE A 110 -22.51 12.31 -0.97
CA PHE A 110 -21.38 13.15 -1.40
C PHE A 110 -21.81 14.31 -2.30
N TYR A 111 -22.73 14.07 -3.24
CA TYR A 111 -23.27 15.13 -4.08
C TYR A 111 -23.92 16.23 -3.24
N GLU A 112 -24.74 15.86 -2.27
CA GLU A 112 -25.43 16.82 -1.39
C GLU A 112 -24.46 17.64 -0.54
N GLN A 113 -23.32 17.08 -0.13
CA GLN A 113 -22.27 17.81 0.59
C GLN A 113 -21.54 18.83 -0.31
N LEU A 114 -21.43 18.54 -1.61
CA LEU A 114 -20.56 19.29 -2.53
C LEU A 114 -21.30 20.28 -3.43
N LYS A 115 -22.58 20.04 -3.73
CA LYS A 115 -23.34 20.78 -4.75
C LYS A 115 -23.29 22.30 -4.59
N ASP A 116 -23.32 22.80 -3.36
CA ASP A 116 -23.31 24.24 -3.06
C ASP A 116 -21.91 24.85 -3.17
N ARG A 117 -20.84 24.06 -2.95
CA ARG A 117 -19.44 24.52 -3.07
C ARG A 117 -19.01 24.72 -4.51
N ILE A 118 -19.59 23.93 -5.43
CA ILE A 118 -19.19 23.91 -6.84
C ILE A 118 -20.06 24.82 -7.74
N VAL A 119 -21.02 25.55 -7.18
CA VAL A 119 -21.91 26.43 -7.95
C VAL A 119 -21.08 27.50 -8.66
N GLY A 120 -21.20 27.56 -9.99
CA GLY A 120 -20.52 28.56 -10.82
C GLY A 120 -19.03 28.29 -11.08
N LEU A 121 -18.49 27.18 -10.56
CA LEU A 121 -17.13 26.73 -10.86
C LEU A 121 -17.10 25.95 -12.18
N ASP A 122 -15.97 26.01 -12.89
CA ASP A 122 -15.68 25.09 -13.99
C ASP A 122 -15.14 23.74 -13.49
N GLU A 123 -14.88 22.80 -14.42
CA GLU A 123 -14.35 21.46 -14.10
C GLU A 123 -13.06 21.50 -13.29
N TYR A 124 -12.14 22.41 -13.64
CA TYR A 124 -10.83 22.55 -13.00
C TYR A 124 -10.99 23.09 -11.56
N GLN A 125 -11.75 24.17 -11.42
CA GLN A 125 -12.01 24.82 -10.14
C GLN A 125 -12.79 23.91 -9.20
N ALA A 126 -13.78 23.18 -9.72
CA ALA A 126 -14.54 22.21 -8.94
C ALA A 126 -13.64 21.08 -8.42
N ALA A 127 -12.72 20.56 -9.23
CA ALA A 127 -11.79 19.52 -8.78
C ALA A 127 -10.89 20.00 -7.62
N VAL A 128 -10.36 21.23 -7.70
CA VAL A 128 -9.57 21.84 -6.61
C VAL A 128 -10.42 22.04 -5.37
N GLU A 129 -11.63 22.60 -5.50
CA GLU A 129 -12.55 22.86 -4.39
C GLU A 129 -12.98 21.57 -3.66
N ILE A 130 -13.23 20.50 -4.42
CA ILE A 130 -13.60 19.19 -3.87
C ILE A 130 -12.44 18.60 -3.07
N ASN A 131 -11.18 18.79 -3.50
CA ASN A 131 -10.05 18.28 -2.72
C ASN A 131 -9.86 19.05 -1.39
N TYR A 132 -10.20 20.34 -1.36
CA TYR A 132 -10.29 21.08 -0.09
C TYR A 132 -11.39 20.54 0.81
N TRP A 133 -12.55 20.21 0.24
CA TRP A 133 -13.59 19.49 1.00
C TRP A 133 -13.09 18.14 1.52
N CYS A 134 -12.28 17.41 0.74
CA CYS A 134 -11.74 16.13 1.19
C CYS A 134 -10.88 16.27 2.46
N VAL A 135 -9.95 17.23 2.50
CA VAL A 135 -9.09 17.42 3.69
C VAL A 135 -9.84 17.96 4.91
N GLU A 136 -10.95 18.69 4.71
CA GLU A 136 -11.88 19.10 5.78
C GLU A 136 -12.52 17.89 6.49
N HIS A 137 -12.58 16.75 5.82
CA HIS A 137 -13.24 15.55 6.34
C HIS A 137 -12.28 14.42 6.67
N ALA A 138 -11.08 14.41 6.11
CA ALA A 138 -10.17 13.28 6.23
C ALA A 138 -8.68 13.59 6.07
N THR A 139 -7.84 12.64 6.50
CA THR A 139 -6.37 12.69 6.40
C THR A 139 -5.75 11.30 6.43
N TYR A 140 -4.45 11.23 6.16
CA TYR A 140 -3.70 10.01 6.20
C TYR A 140 -3.58 9.40 7.61
N GLU A 141 -3.63 8.07 7.69
CA GLU A 141 -3.21 7.27 8.83
C GLU A 141 -2.75 5.87 8.35
N MET A 142 -1.56 5.43 8.78
CA MET A 142 -1.11 4.06 8.54
C MET A 142 -2.03 3.04 9.22
N ALA A 143 -2.38 1.98 8.50
CA ALA A 143 -3.26 0.91 8.97
C ALA A 143 -2.99 -0.42 8.25
N ASP A 144 -3.78 -1.44 8.55
CA ASP A 144 -3.75 -2.72 7.83
C ASP A 144 -4.20 -2.61 6.35
N ASP A 145 -3.98 -3.69 5.58
CA ASP A 145 -4.14 -3.74 4.13
C ASP A 145 -5.56 -3.68 3.58
N ARG A 146 -6.60 -3.78 4.41
CA ARG A 146 -7.99 -3.63 3.94
C ARG A 146 -8.19 -2.23 3.35
N THR A 147 -9.09 -2.06 2.40
CA THR A 147 -9.48 -0.71 1.93
C THR A 147 -10.82 -0.35 2.55
N ALA A 148 -10.86 0.64 3.44
CA ALA A 148 -12.14 1.09 4.00
C ALA A 148 -12.98 1.83 2.94
N GLY A 149 -14.31 1.65 3.00
CA GLY A 149 -15.25 2.34 2.11
C GLY A 149 -15.26 3.87 2.30
N PRO A 150 -15.70 4.65 1.29
CA PRO A 150 -15.77 6.11 1.37
C PRO A 150 -16.57 6.63 2.58
N MET A 151 -17.64 5.93 2.98
CA MET A 151 -18.43 6.30 4.15
C MET A 151 -17.70 6.02 5.46
N THR A 152 -16.98 4.90 5.59
CA THR A 152 -16.12 4.64 6.75
C THR A 152 -15.02 5.69 6.86
N MET A 153 -14.46 6.08 5.73
CA MET A 153 -13.45 7.13 5.66
C MET A 153 -14.04 8.49 6.10
N TYR A 154 -15.23 8.88 5.61
CA TYR A 154 -15.94 10.09 6.08
C TYR A 154 -16.23 10.11 7.60
N ARG A 155 -16.59 8.94 8.14
CA ARG A 155 -17.02 8.73 9.54
C ARG A 155 -15.88 8.60 10.53
N SER A 156 -14.69 8.21 10.08
CA SER A 156 -13.50 8.07 10.94
C SER A 156 -12.47 9.18 10.68
N GLY A 157 -12.53 9.82 9.52
CA GLY A 157 -11.66 10.92 9.10
C GLY A 157 -10.21 10.51 8.82
N LYS A 158 -9.93 9.20 8.76
CA LYS A 158 -8.56 8.69 8.65
C LYS A 158 -8.46 7.41 7.83
N GLY A 159 -7.56 7.37 6.86
CA GLY A 159 -7.28 6.19 6.04
C GLY A 159 -5.90 6.27 5.40
N ARG A 160 -5.42 5.21 4.75
CA ARG A 160 -4.13 5.26 4.02
C ARG A 160 -4.36 5.90 2.65
N CYS A 161 -3.28 6.06 1.88
CA CYS A 161 -3.34 6.61 0.52
C CYS A 161 -4.35 5.90 -0.40
N GLY A 162 -4.54 4.58 -0.23
CA GLY A 162 -5.57 3.81 -0.94
C GLY A 162 -7.00 4.25 -0.60
N GLU A 163 -7.30 4.49 0.69
CA GLU A 163 -8.60 5.03 1.13
C GLU A 163 -8.79 6.51 0.78
N GLU A 164 -7.75 7.34 0.92
CA GLU A 164 -7.81 8.77 0.60
C GLU A 164 -8.13 9.00 -0.88
N SER A 165 -7.49 8.24 -1.76
CA SER A 165 -7.74 8.31 -3.20
C SER A 165 -9.10 7.71 -3.58
N THR A 166 -9.53 6.60 -2.97
CA THR A 166 -10.90 6.08 -3.14
C THR A 166 -11.96 7.09 -2.69
N PHE A 167 -11.74 7.77 -1.56
CA PHE A 167 -12.63 8.80 -1.04
C PHE A 167 -12.70 10.02 -1.96
N THR A 168 -11.55 10.53 -2.41
CA THR A 168 -11.47 11.69 -3.29
C THR A 168 -12.06 11.41 -4.67
N VAL A 169 -11.78 10.24 -5.27
CA VAL A 169 -12.45 9.81 -6.51
C VAL A 169 -13.95 9.67 -6.28
N THR A 170 -14.39 9.20 -5.12
CA THR A 170 -15.82 9.10 -4.80
C THR A 170 -16.49 10.47 -4.78
N ALA A 171 -15.87 11.45 -4.13
CA ALA A 171 -16.33 12.83 -4.08
C ALA A 171 -16.41 13.46 -5.48
N LEU A 172 -15.36 13.36 -6.30
CA LEU A 172 -15.31 13.88 -7.68
C LEU A 172 -16.39 13.26 -8.58
N ARG A 173 -16.49 11.93 -8.58
CA ARG A 173 -17.48 11.20 -9.38
C ARG A 173 -18.92 11.48 -8.94
N SER A 174 -19.16 11.81 -7.65
CA SER A 174 -20.50 12.14 -7.15
C SER A 174 -21.09 13.40 -7.78
N VAL A 175 -20.25 14.30 -8.31
CA VAL A 175 -20.66 15.53 -9.01
C VAL A 175 -20.45 15.42 -10.53
N GLY A 176 -20.16 14.22 -11.04
CA GLY A 176 -20.06 13.94 -12.48
C GLY A 176 -18.72 14.29 -13.13
N LEU A 177 -17.67 14.58 -12.34
CA LEU A 177 -16.30 14.67 -12.86
C LEU A 177 -15.74 13.25 -13.07
N ALA A 178 -15.17 12.99 -14.24
CA ALA A 178 -14.48 11.74 -14.50
C ALA A 178 -13.16 11.71 -13.71
N ALA A 179 -13.02 10.75 -12.81
CA ALA A 179 -11.85 10.61 -11.95
C ALA A 179 -11.48 9.15 -11.74
N ARG A 180 -10.19 8.87 -11.54
CA ARG A 180 -9.66 7.53 -11.30
C ARG A 180 -8.56 7.52 -10.24
N GLN A 181 -8.40 6.38 -9.59
CA GLN A 181 -7.23 6.12 -8.76
C GLN A 181 -6.06 5.71 -9.65
N VAL A 182 -4.89 6.24 -9.34
CA VAL A 182 -3.62 5.91 -9.97
C VAL A 182 -2.67 5.45 -8.89
N TYR A 183 -1.83 4.48 -9.21
CA TYR A 183 -0.92 3.88 -8.24
C TYR A 183 0.41 3.52 -8.88
N THR A 184 1.46 3.58 -8.07
CA THR A 184 2.67 2.82 -8.33
C THR A 184 2.61 1.56 -7.46
N PRO A 185 2.76 0.36 -8.05
CA PRO A 185 2.62 -0.86 -7.27
C PRO A 185 3.75 -1.02 -6.26
N ARG A 186 4.98 -0.59 -6.63
CA ARG A 186 6.17 -0.55 -5.78
C ARG A 186 7.15 0.50 -6.30
N TRP A 187 7.78 1.22 -5.39
CA TRP A 187 8.92 2.07 -5.71
C TRP A 187 10.20 1.23 -5.91
N ALA A 188 11.07 1.63 -6.84
CA ALA A 188 12.39 1.00 -6.98
C ALA A 188 13.43 1.59 -6.02
N HIS A 189 13.26 2.86 -5.65
CA HIS A 189 14.22 3.65 -4.87
C HIS A 189 14.02 3.52 -3.35
N CYS A 190 12.89 2.97 -2.89
CA CYS A 190 12.53 2.83 -1.47
C CYS A 190 11.51 1.69 -1.29
N ASP A 191 11.30 1.24 -0.05
CA ASP A 191 10.38 0.14 0.28
C ASP A 191 8.99 0.67 0.62
N ASP A 192 8.22 1.07 -0.39
CA ASP A 192 6.80 1.42 -0.23
C ASP A 192 6.05 1.32 -1.57
N ASN A 193 4.77 1.67 -1.56
CA ASN A 193 3.92 1.96 -2.71
C ASN A 193 3.23 3.31 -2.51
N HIS A 194 2.44 3.76 -3.48
CA HIS A 194 1.59 4.94 -3.27
C HIS A 194 0.42 4.97 -4.25
N ALA A 195 -0.70 5.56 -3.82
CA ALA A 195 -1.88 5.80 -4.63
C ALA A 195 -2.35 7.25 -4.51
N TRP A 196 -2.77 7.84 -5.63
CA TRP A 196 -3.29 9.20 -5.75
C TRP A 196 -4.42 9.26 -6.78
N VAL A 197 -4.82 10.46 -7.20
CA VAL A 197 -5.99 10.67 -8.07
C VAL A 197 -5.59 11.35 -9.38
N GLU A 198 -6.24 10.94 -10.47
CA GLU A 198 -6.34 11.72 -11.70
C GLU A 198 -7.79 12.14 -11.95
N VAL A 199 -7.98 13.35 -12.46
CA VAL A 199 -9.27 13.91 -12.88
C VAL A 199 -9.19 14.37 -14.35
N TRP A 200 -10.23 14.09 -15.11
CA TRP A 200 -10.32 14.48 -16.52
C TRP A 200 -10.90 15.89 -16.64
N VAL A 201 -10.09 16.82 -17.12
CA VAL A 201 -10.45 18.23 -17.27
C VAL A 201 -10.00 18.71 -18.63
N ASN A 202 -10.88 19.41 -19.36
CA ASN A 202 -10.55 20.01 -20.66
C ASN A 202 -9.97 19.06 -21.72
N GLY A 203 -10.22 17.75 -21.62
CA GLY A 203 -9.76 16.76 -22.60
C GLY A 203 -8.44 16.06 -22.25
N GLU A 204 -7.91 16.26 -21.05
CA GLU A 204 -6.68 15.61 -20.57
C GLU A 204 -6.84 15.14 -19.11
N TRP A 205 -6.05 14.12 -18.73
CA TRP A 205 -5.91 13.70 -17.33
C TRP A 205 -4.94 14.63 -16.60
N HIS A 206 -5.35 15.09 -15.42
CA HIS A 206 -4.53 15.87 -14.49
C HIS A 206 -4.46 15.17 -13.15
N PHE A 207 -3.28 15.10 -12.54
CA PHE A 207 -3.12 14.45 -11.23
C PHE A 207 -3.30 15.44 -10.06
N LEU A 208 -3.67 14.91 -8.90
CA LEU A 208 -3.75 15.63 -7.63
C LEU A 208 -3.50 14.68 -6.46
N GLY A 209 -2.97 15.21 -5.35
CA GLY A 209 -2.95 14.49 -4.08
C GLY A 209 -4.36 14.26 -3.54
N ALA A 210 -4.56 13.17 -2.82
CA ALA A 210 -5.87 12.77 -2.31
C ALA A 210 -6.03 13.25 -0.86
N CYS A 211 -7.02 14.10 -0.57
CA CYS A 211 -7.10 14.81 0.72
C CYS A 211 -5.88 15.72 1.00
N GLU A 212 -5.15 16.08 -0.05
CA GLU A 212 -3.94 16.90 -0.02
C GLU A 212 -4.09 18.04 -1.05
N PRO A 213 -4.96 19.02 -0.79
CA PRO A 213 -5.28 20.04 -1.78
C PRO A 213 -4.09 20.96 -2.07
N GLU A 214 -3.87 21.20 -3.36
CA GLU A 214 -3.00 22.25 -3.90
C GLU A 214 -3.88 23.21 -4.71
N GLU A 215 -3.49 24.48 -4.83
CA GLU A 215 -4.26 25.49 -5.57
C GLU A 215 -4.27 25.27 -7.10
N LYS A 216 -3.46 24.32 -7.60
CA LYS A 216 -3.42 23.90 -9.00
C LYS A 216 -3.31 22.38 -9.07
N LEU A 217 -3.94 21.81 -10.09
CA LEU A 217 -3.73 20.43 -10.51
C LEU A 217 -2.31 20.22 -11.06
N ASP A 218 -1.95 18.95 -11.28
CA ASP A 218 -0.60 18.47 -11.61
C ASP A 218 0.44 18.86 -10.54
N ARG A 219 0.03 18.81 -9.27
CA ARG A 219 0.88 19.00 -8.10
C ARG A 219 0.54 17.98 -7.01
N GLY A 220 1.57 17.51 -6.34
CA GLY A 220 1.51 16.61 -5.19
C GLY A 220 2.90 16.54 -4.55
N TRP A 221 3.01 15.98 -3.35
CA TRP A 221 4.34 15.73 -2.77
C TRP A 221 5.06 14.58 -3.46
N PHE A 222 4.31 13.64 -4.02
CA PHE A 222 4.80 12.47 -4.74
C PHE A 222 5.34 12.78 -6.15
N THR A 223 5.29 14.02 -6.65
CA THR A 223 5.74 14.35 -8.01
C THR A 223 7.19 13.95 -8.28
N GLY A 224 8.10 14.19 -7.32
CA GLY A 224 9.50 13.75 -7.40
C GLY A 224 9.63 12.21 -7.41
N PRO A 225 9.12 11.51 -6.39
CA PRO A 225 9.07 10.05 -6.36
C PRO A 225 8.44 9.40 -7.61
N ALA A 226 7.32 9.92 -8.11
CA ALA A 226 6.66 9.47 -9.34
C ALA A 226 7.54 9.65 -10.59
N GLY A 227 8.37 10.69 -10.59
CA GLY A 227 9.43 10.90 -11.57
C GLY A 227 10.50 9.80 -11.60
N GLN A 228 10.57 8.95 -10.58
CA GLN A 228 11.49 7.80 -10.45
C GLN A 228 10.78 6.45 -10.58
N ALA A 229 9.49 6.43 -10.94
CA ALA A 229 8.73 5.18 -11.02
C ALA A 229 9.13 4.32 -12.23
N LEU A 230 9.22 3.00 -12.03
CA LEU A 230 9.36 2.05 -13.13
C LEU A 230 8.00 1.78 -13.81
N LEU A 231 6.92 1.80 -13.03
CA LEU A 231 5.57 1.60 -13.50
C LEU A 231 4.58 2.42 -12.67
N ILE A 232 3.66 3.08 -13.36
CA ILE A 232 2.47 3.71 -12.80
C ILE A 232 1.30 3.30 -13.67
N HIS A 233 0.22 2.86 -13.04
CA HIS A 233 -0.98 2.40 -13.74
C HIS A 233 -2.28 2.87 -13.06
N SER A 234 -3.35 2.81 -13.83
CA SER A 234 -4.73 2.90 -13.37
C SER A 234 -5.45 1.58 -13.64
N ARG A 235 -6.64 1.42 -13.06
CA ARG A 235 -7.46 0.20 -13.17
C ARG A 235 -8.83 0.52 -13.73
N THR A 236 -9.35 -0.38 -14.57
CA THR A 236 -10.78 -0.46 -14.87
C THR A 236 -11.31 -1.85 -14.51
N PHE A 237 -12.54 -1.92 -14.04
CA PHE A 237 -13.19 -3.17 -13.61
C PHE A 237 -14.02 -3.77 -14.76
N GLY A 238 -13.53 -3.60 -15.98
CA GLY A 238 -14.16 -4.04 -17.22
C GLY A 238 -13.27 -3.67 -18.41
N ASP A 239 -13.36 -4.46 -19.48
CA ASP A 239 -12.52 -4.31 -20.68
C ASP A 239 -13.21 -3.54 -21.83
N TYR A 240 -14.40 -2.98 -21.57
CA TYR A 240 -15.07 -2.11 -22.54
C TYR A 240 -14.17 -0.94 -22.93
N ALA A 241 -13.83 -0.85 -24.23
CA ALA A 241 -12.90 0.15 -24.77
C ALA A 241 -11.49 0.13 -24.14
N ALA A 242 -11.07 -0.98 -23.52
CA ALA A 242 -9.69 -1.13 -23.04
C ALA A 242 -8.69 -1.00 -24.22
N GLY A 243 -7.55 -0.36 -23.97
CA GLY A 243 -6.55 -0.10 -25.01
C GLY A 243 -6.88 1.08 -25.94
N LYS A 244 -8.05 1.73 -25.80
CA LYS A 244 -8.45 2.86 -26.66
C LYS A 244 -7.62 4.13 -26.40
N ARG A 245 -7.22 4.37 -25.16
CA ARG A 245 -6.50 5.59 -24.72
C ARG A 245 -5.12 5.26 -24.20
N GLU A 246 -5.04 4.35 -23.24
CA GLU A 246 -3.79 3.91 -22.62
C GLU A 246 -3.44 2.46 -22.99
N GLU A 247 -2.15 2.14 -22.94
CA GLU A 247 -1.63 0.80 -23.16
C GLU A 247 -2.10 -0.15 -22.05
N VAL A 248 -2.67 -1.29 -22.43
CA VAL A 248 -3.07 -2.35 -21.48
C VAL A 248 -1.83 -3.19 -21.15
N ILE A 249 -1.52 -3.30 -19.86
CA ILE A 249 -0.31 -3.99 -19.36
C ILE A 249 -0.64 -5.28 -18.59
N GLY A 250 -1.78 -5.87 -18.92
CA GLY A 250 -2.25 -7.12 -18.34
C GLY A 250 -3.50 -6.96 -17.49
N ARG A 251 -3.80 -8.02 -16.74
CA ARG A 251 -4.96 -8.12 -15.85
C ARG A 251 -4.54 -8.67 -14.49
N ASP A 252 -5.24 -8.23 -13.46
CA ASP A 252 -5.30 -8.87 -12.15
C ASP A 252 -6.71 -9.47 -12.04
N GLY A 253 -6.82 -10.74 -12.46
CA GLY A 253 -8.10 -11.44 -12.70
C GLY A 253 -9.12 -10.58 -13.46
N ALA A 254 -10.18 -10.13 -12.79
CA ALA A 254 -11.27 -9.33 -13.38
C ALA A 254 -10.88 -7.86 -13.71
N VAL A 255 -9.74 -7.38 -13.22
CA VAL A 255 -9.31 -5.98 -13.33
C VAL A 255 -8.35 -5.80 -14.49
N VAL A 256 -8.57 -4.77 -15.32
CA VAL A 256 -7.68 -4.38 -16.42
C VAL A 256 -6.76 -3.26 -15.97
N CYS A 257 -5.46 -3.44 -16.17
CA CYS A 257 -4.45 -2.45 -15.80
C CYS A 257 -4.00 -1.64 -17.02
N HIS A 258 -4.01 -0.30 -16.88
CA HIS A 258 -3.66 0.64 -17.93
C HIS A 258 -2.43 1.46 -17.54
N ASN A 259 -1.43 1.48 -18.41
CA ASN A 259 -0.16 2.15 -18.18
C ASN A 259 -0.27 3.66 -18.36
N VAL A 260 0.08 4.41 -17.31
CA VAL A 260 0.09 5.88 -17.32
C VAL A 260 1.47 6.45 -17.01
N THR A 261 2.51 5.62 -16.97
CA THR A 261 3.89 5.98 -16.55
C THR A 261 4.45 7.19 -17.31
N ALA A 262 4.14 7.31 -18.61
CA ALA A 262 4.63 8.40 -19.47
C ALA A 262 4.12 9.79 -19.06
N SER A 263 3.05 9.88 -18.26
CA SER A 263 2.56 11.16 -17.72
C SER A 263 3.44 11.71 -16.59
N TYR A 264 4.28 10.86 -15.97
CA TYR A 264 5.02 11.18 -14.75
C TYR A 264 6.54 11.16 -14.95
N THR A 265 7.07 10.29 -15.81
CA THR A 265 8.51 10.16 -16.03
C THR A 265 8.86 9.82 -17.49
N LYS A 266 10.16 9.82 -17.81
CA LYS A 266 10.66 9.32 -19.09
C LYS A 266 10.52 7.81 -19.16
N THR A 267 10.03 7.33 -20.30
CA THR A 267 9.82 5.91 -20.53
C THR A 267 10.56 5.40 -21.77
N ARG A 268 10.76 4.09 -21.84
CA ARG A 268 11.23 3.37 -23.03
C ARG A 268 10.33 2.15 -23.28
N GLU A 269 10.13 1.80 -24.55
CA GLU A 269 9.47 0.55 -24.92
C GLU A 269 10.47 -0.60 -24.87
N LEU A 270 10.07 -1.68 -24.20
CA LEU A 270 10.80 -2.93 -24.07
C LEU A 270 10.06 -4.02 -24.85
N ARG A 271 10.68 -4.53 -25.91
CA ARG A 271 10.21 -5.68 -26.68
C ARG A 271 10.81 -6.96 -26.11
N ILE A 272 9.97 -7.97 -25.90
CA ILE A 272 10.34 -9.22 -25.26
C ILE A 272 9.93 -10.36 -26.17
N GLN A 273 10.88 -11.27 -26.44
CA GLN A 273 10.64 -12.49 -27.21
C GLN A 273 10.93 -13.71 -26.34
N VAL A 274 9.95 -14.59 -26.17
CA VAL A 274 10.06 -15.83 -25.40
C VAL A 274 10.14 -17.01 -26.34
N ARG A 275 11.14 -17.86 -26.14
CA ARG A 275 11.40 -19.07 -26.94
C ARG A 275 11.46 -20.31 -26.06
N LYS A 276 11.03 -21.44 -26.63
CA LYS A 276 11.25 -22.78 -26.09
C LYS A 276 12.73 -23.17 -26.28
N GLN A 277 13.16 -24.25 -25.63
CA GLN A 277 14.56 -24.73 -25.71
C GLN A 277 14.99 -25.14 -27.13
N ASP A 278 14.05 -25.56 -27.97
CA ASP A 278 14.28 -25.87 -29.39
C ASP A 278 14.27 -24.61 -30.28
N ASN A 279 14.30 -23.42 -29.66
CA ASN A 279 14.29 -22.10 -30.28
C ASN A 279 12.98 -21.74 -31.01
N THR A 280 11.92 -22.53 -30.86
CA THR A 280 10.58 -22.19 -31.36
C THR A 280 9.91 -21.11 -30.50
N PRO A 281 9.01 -20.28 -31.06
CA PRO A 281 8.17 -19.37 -30.30
C PRO A 281 7.44 -20.02 -29.12
N ALA A 282 7.45 -19.37 -27.96
CA ALA A 282 6.61 -19.73 -26.84
C ALA A 282 5.35 -18.84 -26.85
N ALA A 283 4.32 -19.27 -27.59
CA ALA A 283 3.02 -18.60 -27.59
C ALA A 283 2.33 -18.71 -26.23
N HIS A 284 1.61 -17.65 -25.84
CA HIS A 284 0.88 -17.57 -24.56
C HIS A 284 1.75 -17.80 -23.31
N ALA A 285 3.05 -17.51 -23.42
CA ALA A 285 3.93 -17.48 -22.26
C ALA A 285 3.62 -16.23 -21.43
N GLN A 286 3.57 -16.39 -20.11
CA GLN A 286 3.42 -15.26 -19.21
C GLN A 286 4.78 -14.61 -18.95
N VAL A 287 4.82 -13.29 -18.99
CA VAL A 287 6.03 -12.49 -18.74
C VAL A 287 5.75 -11.50 -17.62
N SER A 288 6.35 -11.74 -16.45
CA SER A 288 6.31 -10.83 -15.32
C SER A 288 7.44 -9.80 -15.42
N VAL A 289 7.09 -8.53 -15.28
CA VAL A 289 8.04 -7.43 -15.05
C VAL A 289 8.10 -7.21 -13.55
N GLU A 290 9.24 -7.49 -12.95
CA GLU A 290 9.41 -7.49 -11.50
C GLU A 290 10.29 -6.35 -11.01
N ILE A 291 9.89 -5.75 -9.88
CA ILE A 291 10.60 -4.68 -9.17
C ILE A 291 11.12 -5.24 -7.85
N LEU A 292 12.41 -5.06 -7.56
CA LEU A 292 12.97 -5.40 -6.25
C LEU A 292 12.54 -4.35 -5.20
N ASN A 293 11.69 -4.74 -4.27
CA ASN A 293 11.17 -3.89 -3.20
C ASN A 293 10.76 -4.79 -2.02
N MET A 294 10.97 -4.35 -0.78
CA MET A 294 10.71 -5.11 0.46
C MET A 294 11.45 -6.46 0.48
N ALA A 295 12.67 -6.49 -0.08
CA ALA A 295 13.46 -7.70 -0.30
C ALA A 295 12.73 -8.80 -1.09
N GLU A 296 11.79 -8.42 -1.96
CA GLU A 296 11.02 -9.30 -2.84
C GLU A 296 11.09 -8.78 -4.28
N TYR A 297 11.04 -9.69 -5.26
CA TYR A 297 10.81 -9.33 -6.65
C TYR A 297 9.31 -9.32 -6.94
N PHE A 298 8.69 -8.15 -6.76
CA PHE A 298 7.24 -7.98 -6.90
C PHE A 298 6.85 -7.91 -8.38
N PRO A 299 5.90 -8.73 -8.88
CA PRO A 299 5.43 -8.70 -10.26
C PRO A 299 4.56 -7.46 -10.53
N ALA A 300 5.19 -6.36 -10.94
CA ALA A 300 4.53 -5.08 -11.19
C ALA A 300 3.58 -5.10 -12.40
N ALA A 301 3.88 -5.92 -13.41
CA ALA A 301 3.01 -6.20 -14.54
C ALA A 301 3.18 -7.65 -15.01
N VAL A 302 2.12 -8.27 -15.51
CA VAL A 302 2.14 -9.62 -16.09
C VAL A 302 1.53 -9.57 -17.49
N LEU A 303 2.36 -9.82 -18.49
CA LEU A 303 2.02 -9.79 -19.91
C LEU A 303 1.86 -11.22 -20.43
N GLU A 304 1.20 -11.35 -21.58
CA GLU A 304 1.13 -12.60 -22.34
C GLU A 304 1.77 -12.40 -23.72
N THR A 305 2.50 -13.41 -24.20
CA THR A 305 3.07 -13.41 -25.54
C THR A 305 2.06 -13.83 -26.61
N ASP A 306 2.20 -13.24 -27.79
CA ASP A 306 1.41 -13.63 -28.97
C ASP A 306 1.86 -14.99 -29.57
N GLU A 307 1.28 -15.37 -30.70
CA GLU A 307 1.60 -16.60 -31.43
C GLU A 307 3.07 -16.69 -31.90
N GLN A 308 3.78 -15.56 -31.99
CA GLN A 308 5.21 -15.49 -32.32
C GLN A 308 6.10 -15.47 -31.07
N GLY A 309 5.50 -15.60 -29.89
CA GLY A 309 6.20 -15.54 -28.62
C GLY A 309 6.68 -14.14 -28.29
N GLU A 310 6.03 -13.09 -28.81
CA GLU A 310 6.43 -11.69 -28.62
C GLU A 310 5.43 -10.93 -27.75
N THR A 311 5.94 -9.98 -26.96
CA THR A 311 5.15 -9.00 -26.20
C THR A 311 5.96 -7.72 -25.98
N SER A 312 5.32 -6.61 -25.62
CA SER A 312 6.03 -5.37 -25.28
C SER A 312 5.34 -4.58 -24.18
N ILE A 313 6.11 -3.71 -23.52
CA ILE A 313 5.62 -2.82 -22.47
C ILE A 313 6.46 -1.54 -22.42
N ARG A 314 5.82 -0.42 -22.10
CA ARG A 314 6.50 0.86 -21.83
C ARG A 314 6.79 1.03 -20.35
N LEU A 315 8.04 1.27 -19.99
CA LEU A 315 8.49 1.35 -18.59
C LEU A 315 9.35 2.58 -18.33
N GLY A 316 9.37 3.04 -17.08
CA GLY A 316 10.33 4.03 -16.60
C GLY A 316 11.78 3.54 -16.70
N LEU A 317 12.73 4.47 -16.71
CA LEU A 317 14.15 4.14 -16.90
C LEU A 317 14.80 3.64 -15.61
N GLY A 318 15.00 2.33 -15.46
CA GLY A 318 15.78 1.74 -14.38
C GLY A 318 15.96 0.23 -14.49
N ASP A 319 16.40 -0.39 -13.39
CA ASP A 319 16.64 -1.83 -13.31
C ASP A 319 15.36 -2.60 -13.00
N ILE A 320 15.11 -3.66 -13.78
CA ILE A 320 14.01 -4.60 -13.59
C ILE A 320 14.52 -6.05 -13.68
N ARG A 321 13.71 -6.98 -13.18
CA ARG A 321 13.86 -8.39 -13.52
C ARG A 321 12.68 -8.83 -14.39
N LEU A 322 12.97 -9.56 -15.46
CA LEU A 322 11.96 -10.23 -16.27
C LEU A 322 11.91 -11.69 -15.86
N GLN A 323 10.71 -12.22 -15.65
CA GLN A 323 10.47 -13.65 -15.52
C GLN A 323 9.50 -14.08 -16.63
N ALA A 324 9.91 -15.02 -17.47
CA ALA A 324 9.01 -15.66 -18.43
C ALA A 324 8.71 -17.09 -17.99
N ARG A 325 7.43 -17.49 -18.05
CA ARG A 325 6.98 -18.84 -17.68
C ARG A 325 5.97 -19.41 -18.68
N SER A 326 6.05 -20.72 -18.89
CA SER A 326 5.11 -21.48 -19.72
C SER A 326 5.27 -22.98 -19.45
N GLU A 327 4.17 -23.72 -19.33
CA GLU A 327 4.18 -25.20 -19.26
C GLU A 327 5.12 -25.77 -18.18
N GLY A 328 5.18 -25.15 -16.98
CA GLY A 328 6.06 -25.60 -15.89
C GLY A 328 7.55 -25.29 -16.09
N LYS A 329 7.87 -24.46 -17.08
CA LYS A 329 9.22 -23.96 -17.37
C LYS A 329 9.27 -22.47 -17.12
N PHE A 330 10.40 -21.95 -16.65
CA PHE A 330 10.60 -20.51 -16.52
C PHE A 330 12.04 -20.08 -16.79
N VAL A 331 12.25 -18.78 -16.93
CA VAL A 331 13.57 -18.14 -17.01
C VAL A 331 13.49 -16.74 -16.41
N GLU A 332 14.54 -16.34 -15.70
CA GLU A 332 14.68 -15.02 -15.10
C GLU A 332 15.84 -14.27 -15.74
N ARG A 333 15.70 -12.96 -15.96
CA ARG A 333 16.74 -12.11 -16.54
C ARG A 333 16.66 -10.67 -16.03
N TYR A 334 17.78 -10.15 -15.52
CA TYR A 334 17.93 -8.72 -15.21
C TYR A 334 18.06 -7.89 -16.49
N CYS A 335 17.42 -6.72 -16.50
CA CYS A 335 17.48 -5.75 -17.60
C CYS A 335 17.65 -4.33 -17.04
N ASN A 336 18.46 -3.48 -17.70
CA ASN A 336 18.67 -2.09 -17.31
C ASN A 336 18.15 -1.15 -18.41
N LEU A 337 16.99 -0.54 -18.19
CA LEU A 337 16.35 0.30 -19.19
C LEU A 337 17.02 1.68 -19.35
N ALA A 338 17.91 2.09 -18.44
CA ALA A 338 18.64 3.35 -18.54
C ALA A 338 19.81 3.25 -19.56
N GLU A 339 20.55 2.15 -19.54
CA GLU A 339 21.77 1.94 -20.33
C GLU A 339 21.57 1.06 -21.58
N ASP A 340 20.63 0.11 -21.56
CA ASP A 340 20.31 -0.80 -22.68
C ASP A 340 19.60 -0.01 -23.81
N GLY A 341 20.40 0.68 -24.64
CA GLY A 341 19.94 1.52 -25.75
C GLY A 341 20.85 2.72 -26.07
N ALA A 342 21.91 2.97 -25.30
CA ALA A 342 22.81 4.13 -25.49
C ALA A 342 23.67 4.10 -26.78
N GLY A 343 23.40 3.19 -27.72
CA GLY A 343 24.10 3.06 -29.01
C GLY A 343 23.29 3.48 -30.25
N ALA A 344 21.98 3.70 -30.13
CA ALA A 344 21.17 4.17 -31.26
C ALA A 344 20.01 5.02 -30.73
N ALA A 345 20.02 6.31 -31.06
CA ALA A 345 18.79 7.09 -31.09
C ALA A 345 17.78 6.30 -31.96
N ASP A 346 16.64 5.93 -31.38
CA ASP A 346 15.51 5.21 -32.01
C ASP A 346 15.60 3.67 -32.17
N ALA A 347 16.43 2.94 -31.42
CA ALA A 347 16.32 1.47 -31.37
C ALA A 347 15.64 1.00 -30.06
N ASP A 348 14.40 0.49 -30.14
CA ASP A 348 13.71 -0.08 -28.98
C ASP A 348 14.56 -1.18 -28.31
N CYS A 349 14.52 -1.24 -26.97
CA CYS A 349 15.21 -2.29 -26.22
C CYS A 349 14.55 -3.64 -26.54
N ALA A 350 15.32 -4.63 -26.96
CA ALA A 350 14.81 -5.95 -27.32
C ALA A 350 15.53 -7.05 -26.53
N VAL A 351 14.76 -7.92 -25.87
CA VAL A 351 15.25 -8.99 -25.01
C VAL A 351 14.67 -10.33 -25.45
N THR A 352 15.55 -11.34 -25.63
CA THR A 352 15.12 -12.73 -25.84
C THR A 352 15.29 -13.54 -24.55
N LEU A 353 14.26 -14.30 -24.19
CA LEU A 353 14.16 -15.19 -23.04
C LEU A 353 13.97 -16.63 -23.54
N VAL A 354 14.80 -17.56 -23.07
CA VAL A 354 14.71 -18.98 -23.46
C VAL A 354 14.32 -19.80 -22.23
N LEU A 355 13.13 -20.42 -22.28
CA LEU A 355 12.54 -21.18 -21.16
C LEU A 355 13.43 -22.37 -20.76
N LYS A 356 13.52 -22.62 -19.45
CA LYS A 356 14.25 -23.76 -18.87
C LYS A 356 13.33 -24.56 -17.93
N ASP A 357 13.63 -25.84 -17.75
CA ASP A 357 12.90 -26.68 -16.79
C ASP A 357 13.06 -26.12 -15.37
N SER A 358 11.94 -25.92 -14.66
CA SER A 358 11.90 -25.24 -13.36
C SER A 358 12.55 -26.06 -12.25
N GLU A 359 12.06 -27.27 -12.00
CA GLU A 359 12.59 -28.16 -10.97
C GLU A 359 13.91 -28.79 -11.38
N ALA A 360 14.06 -29.26 -12.63
CA ALA A 360 15.30 -29.90 -13.06
C ALA A 360 16.42 -28.86 -13.21
N GLY A 361 16.12 -27.68 -13.77
CA GLY A 361 17.08 -26.58 -13.85
C GLY A 361 17.50 -26.06 -12.47
N MET A 362 16.59 -26.06 -11.49
CA MET A 362 16.93 -25.70 -10.12
C MET A 362 17.66 -26.80 -9.34
N LYS A 363 17.30 -28.07 -9.51
CA LYS A 363 18.07 -29.20 -8.97
C LYS A 363 19.48 -29.24 -9.57
N ASP A 364 19.62 -28.92 -10.85
CA ASP A 364 20.91 -28.78 -11.51
C ASP A 364 21.70 -27.59 -10.92
N ALA A 365 21.06 -26.43 -10.71
CA ALA A 365 21.69 -25.28 -10.02
C ALA A 365 22.12 -25.61 -8.58
N LEU A 366 21.31 -26.40 -7.85
CA LEU A 366 21.65 -26.94 -6.52
C LEU A 366 22.74 -28.03 -6.58
N SER A 367 23.03 -28.61 -7.74
CA SER A 367 24.05 -29.66 -7.89
C SER A 367 25.37 -29.16 -8.49
N GLY A 368 25.33 -28.03 -9.21
CA GLY A 368 26.44 -27.51 -10.03
C GLY A 368 27.24 -26.36 -9.41
N VAL A 369 26.74 -25.74 -8.34
CA VAL A 369 27.45 -24.76 -7.50
C VAL A 369 27.25 -25.23 -6.08
N SER A 370 28.21 -25.02 -5.18
CA SER A 370 28.07 -25.42 -3.77
C SER A 370 26.75 -24.85 -3.24
N ALA A 371 25.74 -25.71 -3.01
CA ALA A 371 24.38 -25.33 -2.66
C ALA A 371 24.35 -24.67 -1.27
N CYS A 372 24.83 -23.44 -1.18
CA CYS A 372 24.97 -22.58 0.00
C CYS A 372 25.65 -21.23 -0.35
N GLU A 373 25.94 -20.91 -1.63
CA GLU A 373 26.59 -19.65 -2.02
C GLU A 373 25.58 -18.57 -2.44
N TRP A 374 25.78 -17.36 -1.93
CA TRP A 374 24.96 -16.19 -2.24
C TRP A 374 25.27 -15.65 -3.64
N HIS A 375 24.22 -15.45 -4.45
CA HIS A 375 24.32 -14.68 -5.68
C HIS A 375 24.08 -13.21 -5.39
N LEU A 376 25.07 -12.37 -5.67
CA LEU A 376 25.01 -10.94 -5.40
C LEU A 376 24.60 -10.15 -6.65
N ALA A 377 23.71 -9.18 -6.49
CA ALA A 377 23.30 -8.24 -7.51
C ALA A 377 23.35 -6.81 -6.97
N LYS A 378 23.55 -5.83 -7.86
CA LYS A 378 23.39 -4.41 -7.54
C LYS A 378 22.36 -3.82 -8.50
N LEU A 379 21.33 -3.20 -7.95
CA LEU A 379 20.29 -2.50 -8.69
C LEU A 379 20.40 -1.01 -8.41
N CYS A 380 20.27 -0.20 -9.45
CA CYS A 380 20.36 1.24 -9.38
C CYS A 380 18.96 1.85 -9.26
N ALA A 381 18.81 2.81 -8.36
CA ALA A 381 17.59 3.61 -8.30
C ALA A 381 17.40 4.41 -9.61
N PRO A 382 16.18 4.46 -10.17
CA PRO A 382 15.86 5.33 -11.29
C PRO A 382 16.18 6.79 -10.96
N LYS A 383 16.57 7.56 -11.98
CA LYS A 383 16.81 8.99 -11.81
C LYS A 383 15.50 9.76 -11.83
N GLU A 384 15.40 10.77 -10.97
CA GLU A 384 14.24 11.65 -10.93
C GLU A 384 14.11 12.48 -12.21
N VAL A 385 12.91 12.48 -12.79
CA VAL A 385 12.54 13.34 -13.91
C VAL A 385 11.15 13.93 -13.65
N VAL A 386 11.07 15.25 -13.58
CA VAL A 386 9.77 15.95 -13.49
C VAL A 386 9.29 16.26 -14.91
N VAL A 387 8.19 15.63 -15.34
CA VAL A 387 7.60 15.81 -16.68
C VAL A 387 6.56 16.93 -16.71
N ARG A 388 5.81 17.09 -15.62
CA ARG A 388 4.81 18.15 -15.46
C ARG A 388 5.14 18.95 -14.21
N GLU A 389 5.30 20.25 -14.37
CA GLU A 389 5.54 21.18 -13.28
C GLU A 389 4.59 22.37 -13.40
N SER A 390 3.80 22.60 -12.35
CA SER A 390 2.95 23.77 -12.21
C SER A 390 3.49 24.60 -11.06
N VAL A 391 3.80 25.89 -11.28
CA VAL A 391 4.34 26.77 -10.23
C VAL A 391 3.20 27.58 -9.61
N LEU A 392 3.18 27.66 -8.28
CA LEU A 392 2.27 28.52 -7.53
C LEU A 392 2.88 29.90 -7.37
N SER A 393 2.03 30.93 -7.48
CA SER A 393 2.35 32.28 -7.03
C SER A 393 2.35 32.37 -5.51
N GLU A 394 3.02 33.38 -4.94
CA GLU A 394 3.04 33.63 -3.50
C GLU A 394 1.63 33.80 -2.90
N GLU A 395 0.71 34.42 -3.66
CA GLU A 395 -0.69 34.57 -3.26
C GLU A 395 -1.41 33.22 -3.21
N GLU A 396 -1.19 32.34 -4.19
CA GLU A 396 -1.74 30.98 -4.22
C GLU A 396 -1.20 30.15 -3.04
N VAL A 397 0.11 30.19 -2.78
CA VAL A 397 0.69 29.52 -1.60
C VAL A 397 0.02 30.03 -0.32
N SER A 398 -0.06 31.34 -0.15
CA SER A 398 -0.66 31.96 1.05
C SER A 398 -2.16 31.67 1.19
N ARG A 399 -2.90 31.58 0.09
CA ARG A 399 -4.31 31.17 0.08
C ARG A 399 -4.43 29.71 0.47
N GLY A 400 -3.64 28.83 -0.14
CA GLY A 400 -3.71 27.39 0.11
C GLY A 400 -3.35 27.02 1.55
N THR A 401 -2.29 27.60 2.11
CA THR A 401 -1.91 27.40 3.51
C THR A 401 -3.02 27.79 4.48
N ARG A 402 -3.70 28.93 4.25
CA ARG A 402 -4.82 29.36 5.11
C ARG A 402 -6.01 28.40 5.01
N ARG A 403 -6.41 28.03 3.80
CA ARG A 403 -7.52 27.11 3.57
C ARG A 403 -7.26 25.74 4.17
N LEU A 404 -6.04 25.22 4.04
CA LEU A 404 -5.64 23.95 4.64
C LEU A 404 -5.73 24.00 6.17
N ALA A 405 -5.22 25.07 6.79
CA ALA A 405 -5.30 25.24 8.24
C ALA A 405 -6.75 25.33 8.76
N ASP A 406 -7.61 26.07 8.05
CA ASP A 406 -9.04 26.16 8.36
C ASP A 406 -9.73 24.79 8.22
N ALA A 407 -9.39 24.04 7.17
CA ALA A 407 -9.95 22.73 6.92
C ALA A 407 -9.56 21.70 7.99
N VAL A 408 -8.29 21.65 8.36
CA VAL A 408 -7.79 20.77 9.45
C VAL A 408 -8.50 21.09 10.75
N LYS A 409 -8.68 22.38 11.08
CA LYS A 409 -9.39 22.79 12.28
C LYS A 409 -10.85 22.31 12.28
N LEU A 410 -11.56 22.46 11.17
CA LEU A 410 -12.95 21.99 11.05
C LEU A 410 -13.05 20.47 11.26
N ARG A 411 -12.10 19.72 10.71
CA ARG A 411 -12.01 18.26 10.90
C ARG A 411 -11.82 17.90 12.36
N GLU A 412 -10.84 18.51 13.03
CA GLU A 412 -10.55 18.26 14.45
C GLU A 412 -11.75 18.56 15.34
N GLU A 413 -12.38 19.74 15.17
CA GLU A 413 -13.56 20.14 15.94
C GLU A 413 -14.75 19.18 15.74
N ARG A 414 -14.95 18.69 14.51
CA ARG A 414 -15.98 17.70 14.19
C ARG A 414 -15.77 16.40 14.97
N PHE A 415 -14.57 15.82 14.93
CA PHE A 415 -14.30 14.53 15.58
C PHE A 415 -14.24 14.63 17.11
N ASP A 416 -13.77 15.74 17.66
CA ASP A 416 -13.87 16.02 19.10
C ASP A 416 -15.33 16.14 19.57
N GLN A 417 -16.23 16.64 18.72
CA GLN A 417 -17.66 16.68 19.03
C GLN A 417 -18.30 15.28 18.96
N LEU A 418 -18.03 14.52 17.90
CA LEU A 418 -18.62 13.18 17.68
C LEU A 418 -18.25 12.20 18.79
N THR A 419 -17.00 12.24 19.26
CA THR A 419 -16.49 11.24 20.22
C THR A 419 -16.70 11.64 21.69
N ARG A 420 -17.11 12.89 21.96
CA ARG A 420 -17.22 13.44 23.32
C ARG A 420 -18.08 12.61 24.26
N HIS A 421 -19.24 12.16 23.78
CA HIS A 421 -20.17 11.40 24.61
C HIS A 421 -19.59 10.04 24.97
N ALA A 422 -19.12 9.29 23.97
CA ALA A 422 -18.52 7.97 24.15
C ALA A 422 -17.31 8.02 25.11
N ILE A 423 -16.43 9.03 24.98
CA ILE A 423 -15.30 9.22 25.89
C ILE A 423 -15.75 9.56 27.32
N ALA A 424 -16.81 10.36 27.48
CA ALA A 424 -17.31 10.72 28.80
C ALA A 424 -17.94 9.52 29.53
N VAL A 425 -18.54 8.59 28.78
CA VAL A 425 -19.15 7.35 29.31
C VAL A 425 -18.08 6.28 29.57
N HIS A 426 -17.12 6.13 28.67
CA HIS A 426 -16.02 5.15 28.73
C HIS A 426 -14.64 5.84 28.66
N PRO A 427 -14.21 6.57 29.71
CA PRO A 427 -12.94 7.29 29.71
C PRO A 427 -11.73 6.37 29.57
N GLU A 428 -11.83 5.11 30.00
CA GLU A 428 -10.80 4.09 29.84
C GLU A 428 -10.62 3.62 28.39
N GLU A 429 -11.60 3.87 27.51
CA GLU A 429 -11.58 3.52 26.09
C GLU A 429 -11.32 4.75 25.19
N GLU A 430 -10.84 5.87 25.73
CA GLU A 430 -10.69 7.13 25.00
C GLU A 430 -9.97 6.95 23.65
N GLU A 431 -8.84 6.23 23.61
CA GLU A 431 -8.10 6.00 22.37
C GLU A 431 -8.97 5.28 21.32
N ARG A 432 -9.71 4.25 21.74
CA ARG A 432 -10.59 3.46 20.85
C ARG A 432 -11.72 4.33 20.30
N MET A 433 -12.35 5.14 21.15
CA MET A 433 -13.43 6.04 20.75
C MET A 433 -12.94 7.11 19.77
N ARG A 434 -11.73 7.66 19.99
CA ARG A 434 -11.10 8.60 19.03
C ARG A 434 -10.80 7.95 17.68
N VAL A 435 -10.33 6.70 17.67
CA VAL A 435 -10.09 5.95 16.42
C VAL A 435 -11.38 5.62 15.69
N ALA A 436 -12.45 5.29 16.43
CA ALA A 436 -13.75 4.94 15.86
C ALA A 436 -14.45 6.13 15.19
N GLY A 437 -14.18 7.37 15.63
CA GLY A 437 -14.84 8.56 15.11
C GLY A 437 -16.35 8.51 15.38
N GLU A 438 -17.16 8.67 14.33
CA GLU A 438 -18.62 8.54 14.40
C GLU A 438 -19.07 7.15 14.87
N ASN A 439 -18.28 6.09 14.61
CA ASN A 439 -18.60 4.72 15.02
C ASN A 439 -18.46 4.48 16.53
N ALA A 440 -17.97 5.46 17.31
CA ALA A 440 -17.87 5.35 18.76
C ALA A 440 -19.23 5.10 19.44
N GLU A 441 -20.33 5.54 18.83
CA GLU A 441 -21.69 5.28 19.34
C GLU A 441 -22.05 3.79 19.27
N GLU A 442 -21.68 3.09 18.19
CA GLU A 442 -21.90 1.64 18.06
C GLU A 442 -21.08 0.85 19.10
N LEU A 443 -19.82 1.27 19.34
CA LEU A 443 -18.98 0.64 20.36
C LEU A 443 -19.53 0.88 21.78
N THR A 444 -20.04 2.09 22.06
CA THR A 444 -20.69 2.42 23.32
C THR A 444 -21.95 1.58 23.52
N ALA A 445 -22.82 1.52 22.50
CA ALA A 445 -24.03 0.71 22.53
C ALA A 445 -23.73 -0.79 22.76
N PHE A 446 -22.62 -1.29 22.21
CA PHE A 446 -22.14 -2.64 22.49
C PHE A 446 -21.63 -2.80 23.92
N LEU A 447 -20.83 -1.88 24.44
CA LEU A 447 -20.27 -1.99 25.80
C LEU A 447 -21.35 -1.88 26.90
N GLU A 448 -22.37 -1.05 26.70
CA GLU A 448 -23.40 -0.77 27.71
C GLU A 448 -24.58 -1.75 27.72
N LYS A 449 -24.65 -2.70 26.78
CA LYS A 449 -25.83 -3.55 26.62
C LYS A 449 -26.12 -4.43 27.85
N ASP A 450 -25.08 -5.00 28.47
CA ASP A 450 -25.16 -5.81 29.70
C ASP A 450 -23.77 -6.05 30.33
N ASP A 451 -23.71 -6.72 31.48
CA ASP A 451 -22.47 -7.01 32.23
C ASP A 451 -21.66 -8.20 31.69
N ASN A 452 -21.82 -8.62 30.43
CA ASN A 452 -21.06 -9.74 29.88
C ASN A 452 -19.54 -9.43 29.87
N PRO A 453 -18.71 -10.20 30.59
CA PRO A 453 -17.28 -9.91 30.76
C PRO A 453 -16.47 -10.09 29.47
N ASP A 454 -17.02 -10.70 28.43
CA ASP A 454 -16.34 -10.94 27.16
C ASP A 454 -16.50 -9.76 26.17
N ARG A 455 -17.33 -8.75 26.46
CA ARG A 455 -17.52 -7.55 25.63
C ARG A 455 -16.20 -6.84 25.34
N LYS A 456 -15.52 -6.42 26.41
CA LYS A 456 -14.23 -5.73 26.31
C LYS A 456 -13.16 -6.62 25.68
N LYS A 457 -13.12 -7.90 26.05
CA LYS A 457 -12.17 -8.87 25.49
C LYS A 457 -12.34 -9.07 23.98
N LEU A 458 -13.59 -9.07 23.49
CA LEU A 458 -13.88 -9.11 22.06
C LEU A 458 -13.31 -7.87 21.38
N LEU A 459 -13.58 -6.67 21.91
CA LEU A 459 -13.01 -5.43 21.35
C LEU A 459 -11.48 -5.39 21.39
N ASP A 460 -10.86 -5.95 22.44
CA ASP A 460 -9.40 -6.04 22.58
C ASP A 460 -8.76 -7.03 21.59
N SER A 461 -9.54 -7.97 21.06
CA SER A 461 -9.07 -8.94 20.05
C SER A 461 -9.05 -8.38 18.62
N LEU A 462 -9.66 -7.21 18.40
CA LEU A 462 -9.81 -6.59 17.10
C LEU A 462 -8.61 -5.69 16.73
N THR A 463 -8.44 -5.45 15.44
CA THR A 463 -7.48 -4.44 14.97
C THR A 463 -7.98 -3.03 15.29
N LYS A 464 -7.09 -2.02 15.32
CA LYS A 464 -7.50 -0.62 15.49
C LYS A 464 -8.54 -0.20 14.45
N LYS A 465 -8.36 -0.63 13.19
CA LYS A 465 -9.22 -0.27 12.06
C LYS A 465 -10.62 -0.90 12.12
N ASP A 466 -10.77 -2.08 12.74
CA ASP A 466 -12.09 -2.70 12.96
C ASP A 466 -13.03 -1.82 13.81
N ASN A 467 -12.48 -0.94 14.66
CA ASN A 467 -13.29 -0.01 15.45
C ASN A 467 -13.96 1.09 14.61
N LYS A 468 -13.57 1.28 13.34
CA LYS A 468 -14.06 2.36 12.47
C LYS A 468 -15.41 2.07 11.82
N ASP A 469 -15.79 0.80 11.69
CA ASP A 469 -16.97 0.39 10.92
C ASP A 469 -17.79 -0.76 11.51
N LEU A 470 -17.32 -1.43 12.57
CA LEU A 470 -18.09 -2.50 13.21
C LEU A 470 -19.31 -1.96 13.95
N ARG A 471 -20.45 -2.60 13.67
CA ARG A 471 -21.75 -2.32 14.30
C ARG A 471 -21.96 -3.18 15.54
N ALA A 472 -22.66 -2.65 16.53
CA ALA A 472 -23.00 -3.34 17.77
C ALA A 472 -23.66 -4.69 17.50
N GLU A 473 -24.63 -4.74 16.57
CA GLU A 473 -25.34 -5.98 16.22
C GLU A 473 -24.43 -7.08 15.65
N VAL A 474 -23.35 -6.71 14.94
CA VAL A 474 -22.37 -7.67 14.42
C VAL A 474 -21.55 -8.22 15.57
N LEU A 475 -21.09 -7.36 16.47
CA LEU A 475 -20.34 -7.78 17.67
C LEU A 475 -21.19 -8.70 18.58
N GLU A 476 -22.49 -8.40 18.71
CA GLU A 476 -23.45 -9.23 19.45
C GLU A 476 -23.61 -10.64 18.87
N ASP A 477 -23.63 -10.77 17.54
CA ASP A 477 -23.67 -12.07 16.89
C ASP A 477 -22.48 -12.94 17.33
N HIS A 478 -21.30 -12.33 17.46
CA HIS A 478 -20.06 -13.00 17.87
C HIS A 478 -19.98 -13.32 19.36
N LEU A 479 -20.57 -12.49 20.22
CA LEU A 479 -20.71 -12.79 21.65
C LEU A 479 -21.53 -14.05 21.95
N SER A 480 -22.29 -14.59 20.98
CA SER A 480 -23.02 -15.85 21.13
C SER A 480 -22.13 -17.10 21.27
N ALA A 481 -20.80 -16.95 21.12
CA ALA A 481 -19.84 -18.02 21.27
C ALA A 481 -19.89 -18.68 22.66
N LYS A 482 -19.90 -20.02 22.68
CA LYS A 482 -19.95 -20.79 23.94
C LYS A 482 -18.55 -21.09 24.43
N ARG A 483 -18.23 -20.60 25.64
CA ARG A 483 -16.96 -20.90 26.33
C ARG A 483 -16.79 -22.40 26.57
N GLY A 484 -15.66 -22.94 26.12
CA GLY A 484 -15.23 -24.31 26.41
C GLY A 484 -14.09 -24.38 27.43
N SER A 485 -13.51 -25.56 27.60
CA SER A 485 -12.38 -25.83 28.52
C SER A 485 -11.03 -25.42 27.92
N TRP A 486 -10.94 -24.23 27.35
CA TRP A 486 -9.72 -23.69 26.72
C TRP A 486 -9.12 -22.55 27.55
N SER A 487 -7.86 -22.20 27.28
CA SER A 487 -7.25 -20.99 27.81
C SER A 487 -8.04 -19.75 27.39
N GLU A 488 -7.84 -18.64 28.09
CA GLU A 488 -8.45 -17.36 27.70
C GLU A 488 -8.02 -16.94 26.30
N ASP A 489 -6.74 -17.08 25.96
CA ASP A 489 -6.22 -16.73 24.63
C ASP A 489 -6.94 -17.49 23.51
N ILE A 490 -7.12 -18.82 23.64
CA ILE A 490 -7.80 -19.63 22.61
C ILE A 490 -9.28 -19.21 22.49
N HIS A 491 -9.94 -18.95 23.61
CA HIS A 491 -11.34 -18.49 23.57
C HIS A 491 -11.46 -17.12 22.92
N VAL A 492 -10.61 -16.16 23.28
CA VAL A 492 -10.70 -14.79 22.79
C VAL A 492 -10.24 -14.69 21.34
N GLN A 493 -9.05 -15.18 21.01
CA GLN A 493 -8.44 -15.00 19.68
C GLN A 493 -8.98 -15.99 18.63
N ASP A 494 -9.22 -17.23 19.02
CA ASP A 494 -9.50 -18.31 18.06
C ASP A 494 -10.99 -18.69 17.99
N LEU A 495 -11.84 -18.16 18.89
CA LEU A 495 -13.28 -18.43 18.88
C LEU A 495 -14.14 -17.15 18.88
N LEU A 496 -13.87 -16.22 19.80
CA LEU A 496 -14.68 -15.02 20.02
C LEU A 496 -14.37 -13.91 19.01
N CYS A 497 -13.10 -13.74 18.65
CA CYS A 497 -12.67 -12.72 17.69
C CYS A 497 -13.36 -12.95 16.34
N PRO A 498 -14.10 -11.95 15.81
CA PRO A 498 -14.80 -12.11 14.55
C PRO A 498 -13.85 -12.04 13.34
N ARG A 499 -12.76 -11.30 13.46
CA ARG A 499 -11.71 -11.09 12.45
C ARG A 499 -10.93 -12.39 12.22
N ILE A 500 -10.78 -12.77 10.96
CA ILE A 500 -9.97 -13.93 10.54
C ILE A 500 -8.78 -13.47 9.71
N TRP A 501 -8.99 -12.66 8.66
CA TRP A 501 -7.95 -12.12 7.80
C TRP A 501 -8.21 -10.67 7.38
N LEU A 502 -8.71 -10.44 6.16
CA LEU A 502 -8.95 -9.13 5.56
C LEU A 502 -10.38 -8.98 5.04
N GLU A 503 -11.26 -9.96 5.29
CA GLU A 503 -12.67 -9.95 4.87
C GLU A 503 -13.47 -8.78 5.45
N GLU A 504 -14.62 -8.44 4.87
CA GLU A 504 -15.60 -7.63 5.59
C GLU A 504 -16.21 -8.46 6.74
N ILE A 505 -16.21 -7.92 7.96
CA ILE A 505 -16.78 -8.62 9.11
C ILE A 505 -18.30 -8.45 9.10
N GLY A 506 -19.01 -9.57 8.92
CA GLY A 506 -20.45 -9.65 9.09
C GLY A 506 -20.87 -10.46 10.31
N ALA A 507 -22.18 -10.46 10.59
CA ALA A 507 -22.84 -11.33 11.57
C ALA A 507 -22.94 -12.77 11.04
N TYR A 508 -21.79 -13.40 10.80
CA TYR A 508 -21.75 -14.68 10.10
C TYR A 508 -22.20 -15.87 10.96
N ARG A 509 -22.20 -15.80 12.30
CA ARG A 509 -22.47 -16.98 13.13
C ARG A 509 -23.92 -17.39 13.05
N SER A 510 -24.83 -16.45 13.30
CA SER A 510 -26.27 -16.72 13.15
C SER A 510 -26.62 -17.10 11.72
N TYR A 511 -26.04 -16.42 10.73
CA TYR A 511 -26.27 -16.73 9.32
C TYR A 511 -25.83 -18.15 8.97
N ILE A 512 -24.61 -18.55 9.30
CA ILE A 512 -24.08 -19.90 9.04
C ILE A 512 -24.96 -20.96 9.72
N CYS A 513 -25.32 -20.76 10.98
CA CYS A 513 -26.21 -21.68 11.71
C CYS A 513 -27.62 -21.75 11.10
N SER A 514 -28.08 -20.70 10.39
CA SER A 514 -29.38 -20.70 9.73
C SER A 514 -29.39 -21.46 8.40
N VAL A 515 -28.27 -21.51 7.69
CA VAL A 515 -28.17 -22.16 6.37
C VAL A 515 -27.69 -23.61 6.43
N LEU A 516 -27.01 -24.00 7.51
CA LEU A 516 -26.63 -25.40 7.76
C LEU A 516 -27.79 -26.18 8.39
N THR A 517 -28.04 -27.39 7.89
CA THR A 517 -29.02 -28.30 8.50
C THR A 517 -28.55 -28.76 9.89
N ALA A 518 -29.48 -29.16 10.75
CA ALA A 518 -29.13 -29.69 12.07
C ALA A 518 -28.18 -30.90 12.00
N GLN A 519 -28.32 -31.73 10.96
CA GLN A 519 -27.45 -32.88 10.72
C GLN A 519 -26.03 -32.45 10.35
N GLU A 520 -25.88 -31.45 9.48
CA GLU A 520 -24.57 -30.89 9.13
C GLU A 520 -23.91 -30.25 10.36
N GLN A 521 -24.65 -29.48 11.15
CA GLN A 521 -24.12 -28.86 12.37
C GLN A 521 -23.58 -29.90 13.36
N GLU A 522 -24.34 -30.98 13.61
CA GLU A 522 -23.91 -32.07 14.51
C GLU A 522 -22.70 -32.84 13.92
N ALA A 523 -22.73 -33.13 12.62
CA ALA A 523 -21.65 -33.84 11.94
C ALA A 523 -20.34 -33.02 11.92
N PHE A 524 -20.42 -31.73 11.63
CA PHE A 524 -19.28 -30.82 11.59
C PHE A 524 -18.72 -30.56 12.98
N ALA A 525 -19.58 -30.40 14.00
CA ALA A 525 -19.15 -30.28 15.39
C ALA A 525 -18.39 -31.54 15.87
N SER A 526 -18.83 -32.72 15.43
CA SER A 526 -18.21 -34.00 15.79
C SER A 526 -16.94 -34.30 14.98
N ASN A 527 -16.88 -33.83 13.74
CA ASN A 527 -15.76 -34.04 12.82
C ASN A 527 -15.52 -32.81 11.93
N PRO A 528 -14.71 -31.83 12.39
CA PRO A 528 -14.46 -30.58 11.67
C PRO A 528 -13.86 -30.76 10.27
N GLU A 529 -13.23 -31.90 9.98
CA GLU A 529 -12.72 -32.24 8.64
C GLU A 529 -13.81 -32.20 7.55
N LEU A 530 -15.05 -32.53 7.92
CA LEU A 530 -16.18 -32.51 7.00
C LEU A 530 -16.52 -31.10 6.51
N ILE A 531 -16.20 -30.06 7.29
CA ILE A 531 -16.40 -28.66 6.90
C ILE A 531 -15.56 -28.35 5.66
N TRP A 532 -14.31 -28.79 5.62
CA TRP A 532 -13.45 -28.53 4.47
C TRP A 532 -13.95 -29.24 3.21
N ASN A 533 -14.44 -30.47 3.35
CA ASN A 533 -15.07 -31.19 2.24
C ASN A 533 -16.33 -30.46 1.75
N TYR A 534 -17.16 -29.95 2.68
CA TYR A 534 -18.33 -29.15 2.35
C TYR A 534 -17.94 -27.88 1.58
N VAL A 535 -16.99 -27.10 2.08
CA VAL A 535 -16.49 -25.89 1.41
C VAL A 535 -15.94 -26.23 0.03
N ASN A 536 -15.20 -27.34 -0.09
CA ASN A 536 -14.64 -27.75 -1.37
C ASN A 536 -15.66 -28.14 -2.43
N GLN A 537 -16.75 -28.76 -2.00
CA GLN A 537 -17.82 -29.21 -2.89
C GLN A 537 -18.80 -28.10 -3.25
N ASN A 538 -19.01 -27.13 -2.37
CA ASN A 538 -20.07 -26.13 -2.50
C ASN A 538 -19.56 -24.75 -2.90
N ILE A 539 -18.27 -24.44 -2.78
CA ILE A 539 -17.71 -23.13 -3.08
C ILE A 539 -16.73 -23.26 -4.25
N THR A 540 -17.10 -22.63 -5.36
CA THR A 540 -16.31 -22.62 -6.59
C THR A 540 -15.32 -21.46 -6.58
N ASP A 541 -14.09 -21.72 -6.98
CA ASP A 541 -13.04 -20.71 -7.18
C ASP A 541 -12.89 -20.45 -8.68
N ILE A 542 -12.96 -19.19 -9.09
CA ILE A 542 -12.77 -18.74 -10.49
C ILE A 542 -11.82 -17.53 -10.44
N PRO A 543 -10.50 -17.76 -10.37
CA PRO A 543 -9.51 -16.69 -10.16
C PRO A 543 -9.59 -15.57 -11.20
N GLU A 544 -10.00 -15.87 -12.43
CA GLU A 544 -10.12 -14.90 -13.52
C GLU A 544 -11.25 -13.88 -13.32
N GLU A 545 -12.16 -14.13 -12.38
CA GLU A 545 -13.35 -13.32 -12.11
C GLU A 545 -13.30 -12.61 -10.73
N GLU A 546 -12.18 -12.75 -10.01
CA GLU A 546 -11.82 -12.02 -8.80
C GLU A 546 -10.46 -11.32 -9.00
N TYR A 547 -9.89 -10.68 -7.99
CA TYR A 547 -8.55 -10.09 -8.05
C TYR A 547 -7.93 -10.08 -6.65
N ASP A 548 -6.60 -10.12 -6.55
CA ASP A 548 -5.89 -10.60 -5.35
C ASP A 548 -6.18 -9.82 -4.06
N THR A 549 -6.45 -8.52 -4.19
CA THR A 549 -6.73 -7.65 -3.03
C THR A 549 -8.17 -7.76 -2.51
N LEU A 550 -9.05 -8.49 -3.20
CA LEU A 550 -10.46 -8.64 -2.82
C LEU A 550 -10.67 -9.94 -2.02
N CYS A 551 -11.45 -9.85 -0.94
CA CYS A 551 -11.67 -10.97 -0.02
C CYS A 551 -13.16 -11.15 0.29
N ALA A 552 -13.77 -12.27 -0.15
CA ALA A 552 -15.20 -12.53 0.06
C ALA A 552 -15.53 -12.81 1.53
N SER A 553 -16.65 -12.25 2.02
CA SER A 553 -17.13 -12.55 3.36
C SER A 553 -17.67 -13.99 3.43
N PRO A 554 -17.70 -14.62 4.62
CA PRO A 554 -18.33 -15.94 4.79
C PRO A 554 -19.79 -15.97 4.30
N ILE A 555 -20.52 -14.87 4.47
CA ILE A 555 -21.91 -14.73 4.03
C ILE A 555 -21.97 -14.69 2.51
N GLY A 556 -21.16 -13.82 1.89
CA GLY A 556 -21.07 -13.69 0.42
C GLY A 556 -20.73 -15.02 -0.25
N CYS A 557 -19.75 -15.76 0.30
CA CYS A 557 -19.40 -17.09 -0.21
C CYS A 557 -20.57 -18.07 -0.16
N LEU A 558 -21.31 -18.11 0.94
CA LEU A 558 -22.43 -19.05 1.10
C LEU A 558 -23.65 -18.69 0.26
N LYS A 559 -23.88 -17.39 -0.01
CA LYS A 559 -24.95 -16.90 -0.90
C LYS A 559 -24.66 -17.23 -2.36
N LEU A 560 -23.50 -16.82 -2.87
CA LEU A 560 -23.16 -16.96 -4.28
C LEU A 560 -22.57 -18.34 -4.62
N LYS A 561 -22.16 -19.13 -3.61
CA LYS A 561 -21.44 -20.40 -3.79
C LYS A 561 -20.09 -20.24 -4.49
N MET A 562 -19.43 -19.10 -4.25
CA MET A 562 -18.15 -18.73 -4.87
C MET A 562 -17.19 -18.08 -3.89
N GLY A 563 -15.89 -18.21 -4.14
CA GLY A 563 -14.86 -17.47 -3.44
C GLY A 563 -13.47 -18.05 -3.65
N SER A 564 -12.47 -17.16 -3.68
CA SER A 564 -11.06 -17.52 -3.79
C SER A 564 -10.56 -18.56 -2.77
N ALA A 565 -9.40 -19.14 -3.04
CA ALA A 565 -8.70 -20.03 -2.11
C ALA A 565 -8.55 -19.46 -0.69
N VAL A 566 -8.33 -18.15 -0.54
CA VAL A 566 -8.27 -17.46 0.76
C VAL A 566 -9.66 -17.37 1.38
N SER A 567 -10.67 -16.96 0.61
CA SER A 567 -12.06 -16.85 1.08
C SER A 567 -12.63 -18.19 1.57
N ARG A 568 -12.25 -19.30 0.92
CA ARG A 568 -12.60 -20.67 1.37
C ARG A 568 -11.95 -21.04 2.70
N THR A 569 -10.71 -20.62 2.92
CA THR A 569 -10.01 -20.77 4.21
C THR A 569 -10.72 -19.99 5.31
N ILE A 570 -11.13 -18.75 5.02
CA ILE A 570 -11.88 -17.89 5.95
C ILE A 570 -13.24 -18.51 6.26
N LEU A 571 -13.97 -18.97 5.24
CA LEU A 571 -15.27 -19.62 5.44
C LEU A 571 -15.16 -20.88 6.29
N PHE A 572 -14.14 -21.71 6.10
CA PHE A 572 -13.91 -22.88 6.97
C PHE A 572 -13.77 -22.46 8.44
N ILE A 573 -12.94 -21.46 8.72
CA ILE A 573 -12.71 -20.95 10.08
C ILE A 573 -14.01 -20.36 10.65
N ALA A 574 -14.75 -19.60 9.85
CA ALA A 574 -16.03 -19.02 10.25
C ALA A 574 -17.06 -20.11 10.61
N ILE A 575 -17.15 -21.20 9.84
CA ILE A 575 -18.03 -22.34 10.15
C ILE A 575 -17.59 -23.02 11.45
N CYS A 576 -16.29 -23.29 11.63
CA CYS A 576 -15.75 -23.85 12.87
C CYS A 576 -16.14 -22.98 14.09
N ARG A 577 -15.86 -21.66 14.02
CA ARG A 577 -16.17 -20.73 15.11
C ARG A 577 -17.67 -20.69 15.40
N SER A 578 -18.51 -20.64 14.37
CA SER A 578 -19.98 -20.64 14.49
C SER A 578 -20.51 -21.89 15.22
N LEU A 579 -19.85 -23.03 15.04
CA LEU A 579 -20.15 -24.30 15.72
C LEU A 579 -19.42 -24.48 17.07
N ASN A 580 -18.78 -23.42 17.58
CA ASN A 580 -18.02 -23.39 18.84
C ASN A 580 -16.76 -24.26 18.83
N ILE A 581 -16.10 -24.35 17.68
CA ILE A 581 -14.77 -24.96 17.53
C ILE A 581 -13.76 -23.83 17.36
N PRO A 582 -12.79 -23.64 18.27
CA PRO A 582 -11.73 -22.67 18.08
C PRO A 582 -10.95 -22.98 16.81
N ALA A 583 -10.74 -21.96 15.97
CA ALA A 583 -10.07 -22.09 14.68
C ALA A 583 -9.36 -20.79 14.32
N ARG A 584 -8.28 -20.90 13.55
CA ARG A 584 -7.40 -19.77 13.22
C ARG A 584 -6.76 -19.93 11.85
N LEU A 585 -6.19 -18.83 11.35
CA LEU A 585 -5.42 -18.79 10.11
C LEU A 585 -3.93 -18.83 10.44
N ASP A 586 -3.20 -19.81 9.91
CA ASP A 586 -1.75 -19.74 9.82
C ASP A 586 -1.38 -18.74 8.73
N LYS A 587 -0.85 -17.58 9.13
CA LYS A 587 -0.51 -16.48 8.20
C LYS A 587 0.65 -16.84 7.26
N SER A 588 1.52 -17.78 7.65
CA SER A 588 2.72 -18.11 6.87
C SER A 588 2.42 -18.93 5.62
N LEU A 589 1.49 -19.90 5.73
CA LEU A 589 1.07 -20.79 4.66
C LEU A 589 -0.36 -20.50 4.18
N MET A 590 -1.04 -19.53 4.81
CA MET A 590 -2.45 -19.20 4.56
C MET A 590 -3.37 -20.43 4.72
N LEU A 591 -3.09 -21.28 5.71
CA LEU A 591 -3.84 -22.50 6.01
C LEU A 591 -4.77 -22.32 7.20
N SER A 592 -5.95 -22.92 7.12
CA SER A 592 -6.88 -22.99 8.24
C SER A 592 -6.46 -24.06 9.24
N GLU A 593 -6.47 -23.73 10.52
CA GLU A 593 -6.28 -24.65 11.63
C GLU A 593 -7.50 -24.67 12.55
N TYR A 594 -7.80 -25.81 13.15
CA TYR A 594 -8.86 -25.96 14.17
C TYR A 594 -8.32 -26.69 15.40
N TRP A 595 -8.89 -26.40 16.57
CA TRP A 595 -8.48 -27.00 17.82
C TRP A 595 -9.05 -28.41 18.00
N ALA A 596 -8.18 -29.41 18.11
CA ALA A 596 -8.55 -30.79 18.39
C ALA A 596 -7.44 -31.53 19.16
N ASP A 597 -7.83 -32.36 20.13
CA ASP A 597 -6.93 -33.17 20.96
C ASP A 597 -5.78 -32.38 21.62
N GLY A 598 -6.05 -31.15 22.04
CA GLY A 598 -5.08 -30.31 22.76
C GLY A 598 -4.09 -29.54 21.89
N ALA A 599 -4.27 -29.51 20.56
CA ALA A 599 -3.45 -28.73 19.64
C ALA A 599 -4.27 -28.19 18.45
N PHE A 600 -3.73 -27.20 17.77
CA PHE A 600 -4.24 -26.76 16.47
C PHE A 600 -3.82 -27.75 15.37
N ARG A 601 -4.76 -28.13 14.51
CA ARG A 601 -4.56 -29.08 13.41
C ARG A 601 -5.06 -28.50 12.10
N VAL A 602 -4.33 -28.78 11.03
CA VAL A 602 -4.76 -28.50 9.65
C VAL A 602 -5.69 -29.63 9.19
N PRO A 603 -6.79 -29.34 8.48
CA PRO A 603 -7.63 -30.37 7.86
C PRO A 603 -6.80 -31.38 7.06
N VAL A 604 -7.02 -32.69 7.23
CA VAL A 604 -6.20 -33.78 6.65
C VAL A 604 -6.08 -33.70 5.13
N SER A 605 -7.12 -33.24 4.44
CA SER A 605 -7.11 -33.03 2.98
C SER A 605 -6.28 -31.81 2.54
N ARG A 606 -5.93 -30.91 3.46
CA ARG A 606 -4.92 -29.84 3.31
C ARG A 606 -3.59 -30.17 3.99
N ALA A 607 -3.57 -31.17 4.85
CA ALA A 607 -2.36 -31.62 5.52
C ALA A 607 -1.49 -32.34 4.49
N GLN A 608 -0.54 -31.63 3.88
CA GLN A 608 0.58 -32.29 3.22
C GLN A 608 1.76 -31.36 2.95
N ALA A 609 2.75 -31.49 3.82
CA ALA A 609 4.12 -31.82 3.43
C ALA A 609 4.80 -32.40 4.66
N SER A 610 5.70 -33.37 4.48
CA SER A 610 6.71 -33.58 5.52
C SER A 610 7.41 -32.25 5.76
N LYS A 611 7.69 -31.89 7.01
CA LYS A 611 8.38 -30.64 7.33
C LYS A 611 9.86 -30.89 7.62
N GLY A 612 10.68 -29.88 7.40
CA GLY A 612 12.05 -29.78 7.89
C GLY A 612 12.24 -28.46 8.61
N THR A 613 13.39 -28.31 9.26
CA THR A 613 13.72 -27.11 10.04
C THR A 613 14.74 -26.27 9.28
N LEU A 614 14.48 -24.98 9.10
CA LEU A 614 15.47 -24.00 8.68
C LEU A 614 15.99 -23.26 9.91
N LEU A 615 17.30 -23.28 10.13
CA LEU A 615 17.98 -22.46 11.13
C LEU A 615 18.76 -21.35 10.43
N LEU A 616 18.28 -20.11 10.52
CA LEU A 616 18.99 -18.93 10.07
C LEU A 616 19.90 -18.41 11.18
N ARG A 617 21.17 -18.18 10.88
CA ARG A 617 22.13 -17.55 11.78
C ARG A 617 22.44 -16.12 11.36
N ASN A 618 22.36 -15.22 12.32
CA ASN A 618 22.69 -13.82 12.16
C ASN A 618 24.18 -13.57 12.48
N ILE A 619 24.70 -12.49 11.91
CA ILE A 619 26.00 -11.92 12.25
C ILE A 619 25.82 -11.03 13.49
N LEU A 620 26.71 -11.15 14.47
CA LEU A 620 26.66 -10.39 15.72
C LEU A 620 26.55 -8.88 15.44
N GLY A 621 25.52 -8.25 16.01
CA GLY A 621 25.30 -6.80 15.91
C GLY A 621 24.63 -6.32 14.62
N LYS A 622 24.21 -7.22 13.72
CA LYS A 622 23.38 -6.87 12.56
C LYS A 622 21.90 -7.12 12.84
N GLU A 623 21.05 -6.33 12.21
CA GLU A 623 19.60 -6.42 12.35
C GLU A 623 18.96 -6.85 11.03
N TRP A 624 18.02 -7.80 11.09
CA TRP A 624 17.32 -8.34 9.93
C TRP A 624 15.82 -8.26 10.16
N ILE A 625 15.18 -7.34 9.44
CA ILE A 625 13.74 -7.11 9.53
C ILE A 625 13.10 -7.76 8.29
N TYR A 626 12.09 -8.61 8.52
CA TYR A 626 11.36 -9.26 7.43
C TYR A 626 10.64 -8.22 6.58
N ALA A 627 10.60 -8.40 5.25
CA ALA A 627 10.02 -7.46 4.29
C ALA A 627 10.69 -6.07 4.27
N GLN A 628 11.88 -5.94 4.82
CA GLN A 628 12.74 -4.75 4.67
C GLN A 628 14.16 -5.16 4.30
N HIS A 629 14.72 -6.14 5.01
CA HIS A 629 16.06 -6.65 4.77
C HIS A 629 16.06 -8.05 4.17
N TRP A 630 15.01 -8.85 4.38
CA TRP A 630 14.95 -10.20 3.83
C TRP A 630 13.52 -10.72 3.65
N THR A 631 13.36 -11.65 2.69
CA THR A 631 12.16 -12.45 2.52
C THR A 631 12.50 -13.90 2.20
N LEU A 632 11.53 -14.78 2.41
CA LEU A 632 11.64 -16.20 2.07
C LEU A 632 10.50 -16.57 1.11
N GLY A 633 10.84 -16.99 -0.11
CA GLY A 633 9.90 -17.51 -1.09
C GLY A 633 10.00 -19.03 -1.23
N ARG A 634 8.86 -19.70 -1.41
CA ARG A 634 8.78 -21.12 -1.74
C ARG A 634 8.48 -21.28 -3.22
N LEU A 635 9.17 -22.19 -3.91
CA LEU A 635 8.86 -22.53 -5.30
C LEU A 635 7.52 -23.28 -5.35
N GLU A 636 6.52 -22.67 -5.97
CA GLU A 636 5.21 -23.26 -6.23
C GLU A 636 5.01 -23.39 -7.74
N LYS A 637 5.07 -24.63 -8.25
CA LYS A 637 5.07 -24.97 -9.69
C LYS A 637 6.24 -24.37 -10.47
N ASP A 638 6.13 -23.10 -10.86
CA ASP A 638 7.02 -22.43 -11.81
C ASP A 638 7.44 -21.00 -11.40
N HIS A 639 7.10 -20.57 -10.18
CA HIS A 639 7.49 -19.28 -9.62
C HIS A 639 7.63 -19.36 -8.09
N PHE A 640 8.31 -18.39 -7.50
CA PHE A 640 8.39 -18.27 -6.04
C PHE A 640 7.21 -17.49 -5.51
N VAL A 641 6.56 -18.04 -4.49
CA VAL A 641 5.56 -17.35 -3.69
C VAL A 641 6.21 -16.95 -2.38
N THR A 642 6.28 -15.64 -2.13
CA THR A 642 6.81 -15.07 -0.89
C THR A 642 5.93 -15.46 0.29
N MET A 643 6.53 -16.03 1.32
CA MET A 643 5.83 -16.43 2.54
C MET A 643 5.60 -15.21 3.44
N ASN A 644 4.70 -15.30 4.43
CA ASN A 644 4.55 -14.24 5.43
C ASN A 644 5.17 -14.64 6.76
N HIS A 645 6.31 -14.03 7.08
CA HIS A 645 7.03 -14.18 8.35
C HIS A 645 7.20 -12.84 9.07
N ALA A 646 6.32 -11.87 8.79
CA ALA A 646 6.33 -10.58 9.46
C ALA A 646 6.19 -10.75 10.98
N GLY A 647 6.99 -9.98 11.73
CA GLY A 647 7.03 -10.03 13.20
C GLY A 647 7.95 -11.09 13.80
N LEU A 648 8.52 -12.00 13.00
CA LEU A 648 9.56 -12.91 13.49
C LEU A 648 10.88 -12.15 13.71
N VAL A 649 11.56 -12.46 14.81
CA VAL A 649 12.83 -11.82 15.22
C VAL A 649 13.90 -12.87 15.48
N PHE A 650 15.17 -12.51 15.27
CA PHE A 650 16.29 -13.37 15.61
C PHE A 650 16.53 -13.36 17.12
N GLU A 651 16.25 -14.48 17.79
CA GLU A 651 16.56 -14.68 19.20
C GLU A 651 17.97 -15.24 19.35
N LYS A 652 18.83 -14.57 20.14
CA LYS A 652 20.24 -14.98 20.35
C LYS A 652 20.96 -15.29 19.04
N GLU A 653 20.84 -14.35 18.09
CA GLU A 653 21.41 -14.44 16.76
C GLU A 653 20.88 -15.61 15.89
N THR A 654 19.76 -16.22 16.25
CA THR A 654 19.16 -17.33 15.49
C THR A 654 17.67 -17.17 15.24
N LEU A 655 17.19 -17.66 14.10
CA LEU A 655 15.78 -17.78 13.80
C LEU A 655 15.51 -19.19 13.27
N GLU A 656 14.60 -19.92 13.92
CA GLU A 656 14.20 -21.26 13.53
C GLU A 656 12.82 -21.25 12.88
N LEU A 657 12.70 -21.83 11.69
CA LEU A 657 11.46 -21.92 10.91
C LEU A 657 11.15 -23.38 10.58
N LEU A 658 9.93 -23.82 10.87
CA LEU A 658 9.46 -25.16 10.52
C LEU A 658 8.71 -25.11 9.18
N LEU A 659 9.36 -25.55 8.11
CA LEU A 659 8.92 -25.34 6.74
C LEU A 659 8.49 -26.65 6.05
N PRO A 660 7.49 -26.61 5.15
CA PRO A 660 7.20 -27.71 4.22
C PRO A 660 8.44 -28.15 3.43
N VAL A 661 8.57 -29.44 3.12
CA VAL A 661 9.56 -29.91 2.14
C VAL A 661 9.33 -29.21 0.80
N GLY A 662 10.42 -28.74 0.19
CA GLY A 662 10.39 -27.98 -1.05
C GLY A 662 11.69 -27.22 -1.33
N ILE A 663 11.70 -26.49 -2.43
CA ILE A 663 12.77 -25.56 -2.83
C ILE A 663 12.37 -24.15 -2.40
N TYR A 664 13.34 -23.41 -1.87
CA TYR A 664 13.15 -22.08 -1.32
C TYR A 664 14.18 -21.11 -1.88
N ARG A 665 13.80 -19.84 -1.92
CA ARG A 665 14.64 -18.68 -2.23
C ARG A 665 14.65 -17.76 -1.02
N LEU A 666 15.83 -17.56 -0.45
CA LEU A 666 16.08 -16.50 0.53
C LEU A 666 16.65 -15.30 -0.22
N ILE A 667 15.98 -14.15 -0.09
CA ILE A 667 16.47 -12.88 -0.61
C ILE A 667 16.85 -12.02 0.59
N ALA A 668 18.03 -11.44 0.55
CA ALA A 668 18.50 -10.44 1.50
C ALA A 668 18.92 -9.19 0.74
N VAL A 669 18.60 -8.01 1.25
CA VAL A 669 18.93 -6.73 0.61
C VAL A 669 19.56 -5.75 1.59
N LYS A 670 20.42 -4.89 1.06
CA LYS A 670 20.92 -3.69 1.70
C LYS A 670 20.65 -2.51 0.78
N ARG A 671 19.66 -1.71 1.13
CA ARG A 671 19.38 -0.43 0.45
C ARG A 671 20.49 0.58 0.78
N LEU A 672 21.03 1.24 -0.23
CA LEU A 672 22.03 2.28 -0.12
C LEU A 672 21.37 3.65 -0.03
N LEU A 673 22.20 4.66 0.25
CA LEU A 673 21.72 6.01 0.56
C LEU A 673 21.04 6.72 -0.60
N ASN A 674 21.45 6.41 -1.83
CA ASN A 674 20.86 6.94 -3.06
C ASN A 674 19.64 6.12 -3.55
N GLY A 675 19.17 5.16 -2.75
CA GLY A 675 18.07 4.26 -3.11
C GLY A 675 18.50 3.01 -3.89
N ASP A 676 19.77 2.91 -4.34
CA ASP A 676 20.33 1.69 -4.93
C ASP A 676 20.19 0.51 -3.96
N GLN A 677 20.21 -0.71 -4.46
CA GLN A 677 20.11 -1.91 -3.63
C GLN A 677 21.25 -2.88 -3.94
N GLU A 678 21.92 -3.35 -2.90
CA GLU A 678 22.72 -4.57 -2.94
C GLU A 678 21.81 -5.73 -2.56
N ALA A 679 21.59 -6.68 -3.47
CA ALA A 679 20.77 -7.85 -3.23
C ALA A 679 21.64 -9.10 -3.18
N ALA A 680 21.25 -10.04 -2.32
CA ALA A 680 21.85 -11.35 -2.18
C ALA A 680 20.73 -12.39 -2.25
N GLU A 681 20.85 -13.35 -3.15
CA GLU A 681 19.88 -14.41 -3.36
C GLU A 681 20.50 -15.78 -3.11
N LEU A 682 19.79 -16.63 -2.39
CA LEU A 682 20.23 -17.99 -2.09
C LEU A 682 19.09 -18.98 -2.33
N LEU A 683 19.37 -20.01 -3.13
CA LEU A 683 18.46 -21.14 -3.36
C LEU A 683 18.88 -22.32 -2.49
N PHE A 684 17.91 -22.97 -1.86
CA PHE A 684 18.15 -24.15 -1.03
C PHE A 684 16.92 -25.06 -0.97
N ALA A 685 17.09 -26.27 -0.44
CA ALA A 685 16.01 -27.23 -0.23
C ALA A 685 15.77 -27.49 1.26
N ILE A 686 14.50 -27.69 1.61
CA ILE A 686 14.09 -28.25 2.90
C ILE A 686 13.72 -29.70 2.71
N GLU A 687 14.36 -30.57 3.49
CA GLU A 687 14.15 -32.01 3.48
C GLU A 687 13.41 -32.48 4.73
N LYS A 688 12.71 -33.62 4.61
CA LYS A 688 11.90 -34.18 5.69
C LYS A 688 12.74 -34.44 6.94
N GLU A 689 12.30 -33.91 8.08
CA GLU A 689 12.85 -34.14 9.42
C GLU A 689 14.35 -33.80 9.53
N LYS A 690 14.89 -33.04 8.58
CA LYS A 690 16.27 -32.54 8.59
C LYS A 690 16.29 -31.07 8.98
N GLN A 691 17.40 -30.67 9.57
CA GLN A 691 17.73 -29.27 9.81
C GLN A 691 18.67 -28.77 8.72
N THR A 692 18.28 -27.71 8.03
CA THR A 692 19.10 -26.93 7.11
C THR A 692 19.56 -25.68 7.84
N GLU A 693 20.87 -25.43 7.90
CA GLU A 693 21.44 -24.27 8.60
C GLU A 693 22.08 -23.31 7.61
N LEU A 694 21.68 -22.03 7.63
CA LEU A 694 22.17 -20.98 6.73
C LEU A 694 22.64 -19.75 7.50
N TYR A 695 23.56 -18.98 6.93
CA TYR A 695 24.09 -17.75 7.50
C TYR A 695 23.63 -16.54 6.66
N MET A 696 23.13 -15.51 7.33
CA MET A 696 22.77 -14.25 6.68
C MET A 696 24.01 -13.59 6.05
N PRO A 697 23.88 -12.89 4.90
CA PRO A 697 25.04 -12.43 4.14
C PRO A 697 25.75 -11.25 4.82
N ASP A 698 27.06 -11.16 4.60
CA ASP A 698 27.88 -10.04 5.06
C ASP A 698 28.20 -9.07 3.91
N PHE A 699 27.28 -8.13 3.65
CA PHE A 699 27.48 -7.09 2.62
C PHE A 699 28.76 -6.23 2.81
N GLU A 700 29.35 -6.19 4.01
CA GLU A 700 30.56 -5.39 4.30
C GLU A 700 31.87 -6.11 3.93
N LYS A 701 31.83 -7.43 3.67
CA LYS A 701 32.99 -8.22 3.22
C LYS A 701 32.91 -8.57 1.74
N ALA A 702 31.82 -8.18 1.08
CA ALA A 702 31.51 -8.49 -0.30
C ALA A 702 32.07 -7.47 -1.30
N ASP A 703 33.21 -6.84 -0.98
CA ASP A 703 33.92 -5.84 -1.83
C ASP A 703 34.48 -6.41 -3.16
N GLY A 704 34.11 -7.64 -3.51
CA GLY A 704 34.44 -8.31 -4.77
C GLY A 704 33.19 -8.61 -5.59
N VAL A 705 32.46 -7.58 -6.02
CA VAL A 705 31.33 -7.74 -6.95
C VAL A 705 31.86 -8.28 -8.28
N MET A 706 31.46 -9.51 -8.64
CA MET A 706 31.63 -10.04 -9.99
C MET A 706 30.66 -9.30 -10.92
N PRO A 707 31.12 -8.63 -11.99
CA PRO A 707 30.26 -8.23 -13.09
C PRO A 707 29.73 -9.51 -13.74
N TRP A 708 28.42 -9.60 -13.89
CA TRP A 708 27.71 -10.68 -14.56
C TRP A 708 28.45 -11.17 -15.81
N GLU A 709 28.62 -12.50 -15.93
CA GLU A 709 29.24 -13.15 -17.07
C GLU A 709 28.53 -12.73 -18.37
N LYS A 710 29.16 -11.83 -19.13
CA LYS A 710 28.92 -11.72 -20.56
C LYS A 710 29.20 -13.09 -21.16
N ALA A 711 28.17 -13.75 -21.69
CA ALA A 711 28.37 -14.86 -22.59
C ALA A 711 29.25 -14.40 -23.78
N SER A 712 30.53 -14.78 -23.71
CA SER A 712 31.53 -14.97 -24.77
C SER A 712 31.32 -14.23 -26.11
N VAL A 713 31.95 -13.05 -26.25
CA VAL A 713 32.48 -12.52 -27.53
C VAL A 713 33.82 -11.80 -27.23
N PRO A 714 34.89 -11.94 -28.05
CA PRO A 714 36.26 -11.55 -27.65
C PRO A 714 36.54 -10.04 -27.72
N ASP A 715 37.23 -9.57 -26.68
CA ASP A 715 38.24 -8.50 -26.59
C ASP A 715 38.04 -7.19 -27.37
N GLU A 716 37.81 -6.09 -26.63
CA GLU A 716 38.73 -4.94 -26.69
C GLU A 716 38.57 -4.06 -25.43
N SER A 717 39.66 -3.99 -24.67
CA SER A 717 39.78 -3.42 -23.35
C SER A 717 40.15 -1.94 -23.40
N GLN A 718 39.25 -1.05 -22.98
CA GLN A 718 39.64 0.30 -22.51
C GLN A 718 38.60 1.09 -21.67
N SER A 719 37.40 0.57 -21.39
CA SER A 719 36.36 1.33 -20.65
C SER A 719 36.34 1.12 -19.12
N CYS A 720 36.96 0.05 -18.60
CA CYS A 720 36.84 -0.30 -17.17
C CYS A 720 37.69 0.53 -16.19
N ARG A 721 38.56 1.44 -16.66
CA ARG A 721 39.30 2.35 -15.75
C ARG A 721 38.54 3.61 -15.35
N LYS A 722 37.35 3.88 -15.92
CA LYS A 722 36.53 5.05 -15.55
C LYS A 722 35.49 4.77 -14.45
N LEU A 723 35.22 3.51 -14.12
CA LEU A 723 34.21 3.14 -13.11
C LEU A 723 34.74 3.17 -11.66
N GLN A 724 36.03 2.91 -11.43
CA GLN A 724 36.63 3.04 -10.10
C GLN A 724 36.73 4.49 -9.60
N ASN A 725 36.73 5.48 -10.51
CA ASN A 725 36.67 6.89 -10.12
C ASN A 725 35.26 7.39 -9.76
N LYS A 726 34.20 6.58 -9.95
CA LYS A 726 32.81 6.99 -9.62
C LYS A 726 32.41 6.76 -8.17
N ASN A 727 33.06 5.85 -7.43
CA ASN A 727 32.86 5.75 -5.97
C ASN A 727 33.37 7.02 -5.23
N ASN A 728 34.28 7.78 -5.85
CA ASN A 728 34.66 9.10 -5.36
C ASN A 728 33.68 10.22 -5.73
N SER A 729 32.70 10.00 -6.61
CA SER A 729 31.74 11.03 -7.01
C SER A 729 30.58 11.23 -6.02
N LEU A 730 30.34 10.27 -5.11
CA LEU A 730 29.44 10.48 -3.96
C LEU A 730 29.98 11.55 -2.99
N ARG A 731 31.30 11.81 -2.99
CA ARG A 731 31.89 12.93 -2.24
C ARG A 731 31.61 14.29 -2.90
N GLU A 732 31.18 14.33 -4.17
CA GLU A 732 30.95 15.56 -4.92
C GLU A 732 29.46 15.98 -4.96
N GLU A 733 28.51 15.10 -4.63
CA GLU A 733 27.06 15.40 -4.60
C GLU A 733 26.48 15.67 -3.20
N ILE A 734 27.24 15.46 -2.12
CA ILE A 734 26.89 15.94 -0.77
C ILE A 734 27.18 17.44 -0.73
N GLN A 735 26.18 18.26 -1.08
CA GLN A 735 26.33 19.69 -1.06
C GLN A 735 26.29 20.20 0.39
N SER A 736 27.48 20.28 1.00
CA SER A 736 27.61 20.82 2.35
C SER A 736 27.33 22.32 2.37
N CYS A 737 26.47 22.78 3.27
CA CYS A 737 26.24 24.21 3.51
C CYS A 737 26.23 24.54 4.99
N LEU A 738 26.50 25.81 5.32
CA LEU A 738 26.48 26.28 6.70
C LEU A 738 25.04 26.63 7.10
N LEU A 739 24.54 25.96 8.14
CA LEU A 739 23.21 26.20 8.73
C LEU A 739 23.32 26.80 10.15
N ARG A 740 24.54 27.09 10.61
CA ARG A 740 24.93 27.46 11.98
C ARG A 740 24.11 28.61 12.60
N ASP A 741 23.75 29.60 11.80
CA ASP A 741 23.10 30.85 12.17
C ASP A 741 21.57 30.80 12.13
N ILE A 742 20.96 29.66 11.76
CA ILE A 742 19.51 29.48 11.89
C ILE A 742 19.13 29.60 13.37
N LEU A 743 18.21 30.49 13.69
CA LEU A 743 17.75 30.77 15.05
C LEU A 743 16.43 30.08 15.32
N LEU A 744 16.41 29.25 16.36
CA LEU A 744 15.24 28.51 16.81
C LEU A 744 14.95 28.82 18.28
N GLN A 745 13.73 28.57 18.72
CA GLN A 745 13.29 28.82 20.08
C GLN A 745 12.92 27.52 20.79
N ARG A 746 13.34 27.36 22.04
CA ARG A 746 12.89 26.29 22.94
C ARG A 746 11.53 26.63 23.55
N ALA A 747 10.82 25.62 24.07
CA ALA A 747 9.54 25.82 24.76
C ALA A 747 9.60 26.81 25.94
N ASP A 748 10.75 26.98 26.60
CA ASP A 748 10.95 27.96 27.68
C ASP A 748 11.16 29.42 27.18
N GLY A 749 11.07 29.63 25.86
CA GLY A 749 11.28 30.91 25.20
C GLY A 749 12.74 31.23 24.87
N THR A 750 13.70 30.39 25.25
CA THR A 750 15.13 30.61 25.00
C THR A 750 15.45 30.50 23.51
N ARG A 751 16.15 31.50 22.97
CA ARG A 751 16.62 31.50 21.57
C ARG A 751 18.00 30.87 21.45
N CYS A 752 18.15 29.91 20.55
CA CYS A 752 19.38 29.17 20.30
C CYS A 752 19.69 29.19 18.80
N SER A 753 20.96 29.38 18.44
CA SER A 753 21.42 29.12 17.08
C SER A 753 21.59 27.62 16.86
N LEU A 754 21.43 27.16 15.62
CA LEU A 754 21.60 25.74 15.28
C LEU A 754 22.97 25.22 15.68
N GLU A 755 24.04 26.02 15.51
CA GLU A 755 25.40 25.65 15.96
C GLU A 755 25.46 25.26 17.45
N LYS A 756 24.70 25.96 18.30
CA LYS A 756 24.65 25.64 19.74
C LYS A 756 23.82 24.39 20.02
N LEU A 757 22.75 24.19 19.27
CA LEU A 757 21.85 23.04 19.42
C LEU A 757 22.55 21.73 19.06
N VAL A 758 23.32 21.74 17.97
CA VAL A 758 24.02 20.56 17.45
C VAL A 758 25.43 20.39 18.03
N SER A 759 25.91 21.31 18.87
CA SER A 759 27.29 21.32 19.37
C SER A 759 27.69 19.98 20.00
N GLY A 760 28.54 19.23 19.30
CA GLY A 760 29.01 17.91 19.75
C GLY A 760 28.06 16.74 19.49
N LYS A 761 26.92 16.98 18.83
CA LYS A 761 25.88 15.99 18.52
C LYS A 761 25.59 15.94 17.03
N ARG A 762 25.40 14.73 16.51
CA ARG A 762 24.90 14.51 15.15
C ARG A 762 23.41 14.70 15.19
N SER A 763 22.86 15.51 14.30
CA SER A 763 21.48 15.95 14.43
C SER A 763 20.73 15.88 13.11
N ILE A 764 19.47 15.47 13.14
CA ILE A 764 18.52 15.70 12.04
C ILE A 764 17.68 16.92 12.44
N LEU A 765 17.79 17.98 11.66
CA LEU A 765 16.91 19.15 11.77
C LEU A 765 15.68 18.92 10.92
N ALA A 766 14.50 18.93 11.53
CA ALA A 766 13.24 18.64 10.86
C ALA A 766 12.22 19.74 11.11
N PHE A 767 11.89 20.51 10.07
CA PHE A 767 10.77 21.45 10.10
C PHE A 767 9.51 20.72 9.67
N LEU A 768 8.54 20.61 10.59
CA LEU A 768 7.41 19.69 10.46
C LEU A 768 6.08 20.44 10.32
N GLU A 769 5.17 19.87 9.53
CA GLU A 769 3.76 20.28 9.44
C GLU A 769 2.89 19.14 9.99
N ILE A 770 2.82 19.07 11.31
CA ILE A 770 2.21 17.95 12.05
C ILE A 770 0.74 17.75 11.65
N GLY A 771 0.34 16.50 11.38
CA GLY A 771 -1.02 16.15 10.96
C GLY A 771 -1.32 16.30 9.46
N ALA A 772 -0.32 16.66 8.65
CA ALA A 772 -0.40 16.72 7.19
C ALA A 772 0.61 15.77 6.54
N GLU A 773 0.27 15.23 5.37
CA GLU A 773 1.29 14.62 4.51
C GLU A 773 2.10 15.72 3.82
N PRO A 774 3.44 15.62 3.75
CA PRO A 774 4.23 14.39 3.96
C PRO A 774 4.80 14.16 5.38
N THR A 775 4.43 14.99 6.36
CA THR A 775 5.02 14.96 7.72
C THR A 775 4.62 13.69 8.47
N GLU A 776 3.40 13.19 8.28
CA GLU A 776 2.94 11.95 8.91
C GLU A 776 3.79 10.77 8.46
N HIS A 777 4.16 10.67 7.18
CA HIS A 777 5.13 9.69 6.73
C HIS A 777 6.50 9.81 7.43
N VAL A 778 7.04 11.02 7.61
CA VAL A 778 8.31 11.25 8.34
C VAL A 778 8.22 10.77 9.79
N LEU A 779 7.15 11.12 10.50
CA LEU A 779 6.95 10.71 11.89
C LEU A 779 6.77 9.19 12.01
N ASN A 780 6.06 8.56 11.08
CA ASN A 780 5.89 7.11 11.02
C ASN A 780 7.21 6.39 10.73
N GLU A 781 8.07 6.96 9.89
CA GLU A 781 9.42 6.45 9.66
C GLU A 781 10.25 6.51 10.95
N VAL A 782 10.21 7.63 11.68
CA VAL A 782 10.86 7.76 13.00
C VAL A 782 10.32 6.72 13.99
N LEU A 783 9.00 6.51 14.04
CA LEU A 783 8.37 5.48 14.88
C LEU A 783 8.90 4.08 14.56
N ALA A 784 9.00 3.75 13.27
CA ALA A 784 9.51 2.45 12.83
C ALA A 784 10.96 2.27 13.29
N LEU A 785 11.81 3.28 13.10
CA LEU A 785 13.22 3.26 13.52
C LEU A 785 13.39 3.13 15.04
N GLU A 786 12.62 3.87 15.85
CA GLU A 786 12.64 3.74 17.31
C GLU A 786 12.16 2.35 17.79
N LYS A 787 11.12 1.80 17.15
CA LYS A 787 10.61 0.45 17.47
C LYS A 787 11.66 -0.62 17.17
N SER A 788 12.36 -0.52 16.05
CA SER A 788 13.46 -1.43 15.69
C SER A 788 14.66 -1.28 16.63
N ALA A 789 14.92 -0.06 17.13
CA ALA A 789 15.99 0.17 18.09
C ALA A 789 15.72 -0.38 19.51
N LYS A 790 14.50 -0.84 19.84
CA LYS A 790 14.17 -1.43 21.15
C LYS A 790 14.97 -2.71 21.41
N GLY A 791 16.01 -2.58 22.22
CA GLY A 791 16.98 -3.62 22.54
C GLY A 791 18.42 -3.10 22.49
N ASN A 792 18.64 -1.97 21.82
CA ASN A 792 19.93 -1.28 21.73
C ASN A 792 19.95 -0.07 22.69
N SER A 793 21.01 0.07 23.49
CA SER A 793 21.11 1.09 24.56
C SER A 793 21.25 2.56 24.09
N LYS A 794 21.04 2.84 22.79
CA LYS A 794 21.40 4.12 22.15
C LYS A 794 20.33 4.73 21.21
N GLY A 795 19.08 4.25 21.19
CA GLY A 795 18.02 4.80 20.32
C GLY A 795 18.38 4.79 18.82
N ILE A 796 17.83 5.73 18.05
CA ILE A 796 18.16 5.94 16.63
C ILE A 796 19.67 6.23 16.42
N GLY A 797 20.31 6.85 17.43
CA GLY A 797 21.74 7.10 17.48
C GLY A 797 22.15 8.46 16.90
N CYS A 798 21.20 9.39 16.82
CA CYS A 798 21.43 10.81 16.52
C CYS A 798 20.33 11.67 17.17
N GLN A 799 20.64 12.93 17.44
CA GLN A 799 19.67 13.90 17.96
C GLN A 799 18.63 14.24 16.88
N LEU A 800 17.35 14.30 17.23
CA LEU A 800 16.30 14.82 16.37
C LEU A 800 15.89 16.21 16.87
N LEU A 801 15.99 17.22 16.02
CA LEU A 801 15.58 18.59 16.31
C LEU A 801 14.27 18.86 15.56
N PHE A 802 13.14 18.64 16.24
CA PHE A 802 11.81 18.83 15.65
C PHE A 802 11.37 20.27 15.83
N VAL A 803 11.28 20.99 14.72
CA VAL A 803 10.82 22.37 14.68
C VAL A 803 9.34 22.38 14.33
N LEU A 804 8.50 22.67 15.33
CA LEU A 804 7.05 22.74 15.23
C LEU A 804 6.61 24.18 14.91
N ARG A 805 5.38 24.32 14.40
CA ARG A 805 4.80 25.65 14.14
C ARG A 805 4.21 26.27 15.39
N GLN A 806 3.69 25.46 16.30
CA GLN A 806 2.91 25.92 17.45
C GLN A 806 2.89 24.87 18.55
N GLU A 807 2.69 25.29 19.79
CA GLU A 807 2.72 24.40 20.95
C GLU A 807 1.59 23.35 20.92
N LYS A 808 0.44 23.67 20.29
CA LYS A 808 -0.66 22.69 20.15
C LYS A 808 -0.27 21.46 19.33
N ASP A 809 0.74 21.55 18.48
CA ASP A 809 1.21 20.42 17.66
C ASP A 809 1.71 19.26 18.55
N LEU A 810 2.15 19.54 19.79
CA LEU A 810 2.53 18.53 20.80
C LEU A 810 1.38 17.63 21.25
N GLN A 811 0.14 18.01 20.97
CA GLN A 811 -1.04 17.21 21.28
C GLN A 811 -1.34 16.21 20.16
N HIS A 812 -0.67 16.31 19.01
CA HIS A 812 -0.90 15.41 17.90
C HIS A 812 -0.41 14.00 18.20
N LYS A 813 -1.26 13.02 17.95
CA LYS A 813 -1.06 11.63 18.36
C LYS A 813 0.23 11.03 17.81
N THR A 814 0.49 11.14 16.51
CA THR A 814 1.69 10.55 15.88
C THR A 814 2.96 11.10 16.50
N LEU A 815 3.00 12.40 16.79
CA LEU A 815 4.13 13.03 17.48
C LEU A 815 4.24 12.54 18.93
N GLN A 816 3.13 12.39 19.66
CA GLN A 816 3.14 11.84 21.01
C GLN A 816 3.64 10.39 21.05
N GLU A 817 3.25 9.56 20.07
CA GLU A 817 3.75 8.19 19.96
C GLU A 817 5.27 8.19 19.72
N VAL A 818 5.79 9.11 18.90
CA VAL A 818 7.23 9.28 18.67
C VAL A 818 7.93 9.66 19.96
N LEU A 819 7.44 10.69 20.65
CA LEU A 819 8.01 11.20 21.90
C LEU A 819 7.93 10.17 23.04
N ALA A 820 6.91 9.32 23.07
CA ALA A 820 6.76 8.25 24.06
C ALA A 820 7.76 7.11 23.86
N LEU A 821 8.29 6.94 22.64
CA LEU A 821 9.30 5.93 22.31
C LEU A 821 10.74 6.43 22.43
N ASP A 822 10.97 7.74 22.58
CA ASP A 822 12.29 8.34 22.75
C ASP A 822 12.94 7.91 24.08
N ALA A 823 13.58 6.73 24.04
CA ALA A 823 14.21 6.11 25.19
C ALA A 823 15.48 6.87 25.67
N GLY A 824 15.99 7.81 24.87
CA GLY A 824 17.27 8.50 25.10
C GLY A 824 17.18 10.00 25.35
N SER A 825 15.99 10.61 25.27
CA SER A 825 15.84 12.08 25.15
C SER A 825 16.65 12.64 23.97
N GLU A 826 16.68 11.89 22.86
CA GLU A 826 17.35 12.30 21.63
C GLU A 826 16.51 13.33 20.85
N ILE A 827 15.22 13.46 21.15
CA ILE A 827 14.31 14.41 20.50
C ILE A 827 14.23 15.72 21.27
N GLU A 828 14.56 16.82 20.60
CA GLU A 828 14.42 18.17 21.12
C GLU A 828 13.37 18.93 20.31
N ILE A 829 12.33 19.41 21.01
CA ILE A 829 11.28 20.24 20.41
C ILE A 829 11.71 21.71 20.39
N LEU A 830 11.57 22.30 19.21
CA LEU A 830 11.92 23.68 18.89
C LEU A 830 10.78 24.34 18.11
N TYR A 831 10.84 25.66 18.01
CA TYR A 831 9.89 26.48 17.26
C TYR A 831 10.63 27.46 16.34
N ASP A 832 10.11 27.67 15.14
CA ASP A 832 10.64 28.66 14.19
C ASP A 832 10.21 30.07 14.62
N ILE A 833 11.17 30.98 14.73
CA ILE A 833 10.98 32.38 15.15
C ILE A 833 11.38 33.39 14.07
N SER A 834 11.80 32.91 12.90
CA SER A 834 12.32 33.78 11.86
C SER A 834 11.16 34.44 11.12
N GLY A 835 10.80 35.64 11.58
CA GLY A 835 9.73 36.46 11.02
C GLY A 835 9.36 37.71 11.85
N GLY A 836 10.33 38.33 12.53
CA GLY A 836 10.13 39.69 13.06
C GLY A 836 9.13 39.87 14.21
N ALA A 837 8.77 38.84 14.98
CA ALA A 837 8.10 39.05 16.26
C ALA A 837 9.13 39.50 17.33
N SER A 838 9.14 40.80 17.61
CA SER A 838 10.01 41.42 18.62
C SER A 838 9.53 41.19 20.07
N ASP A 839 8.37 40.55 20.27
CA ASP A 839 7.80 40.24 21.58
C ASP A 839 7.87 38.74 21.89
N ALA A 840 8.58 38.41 22.98
CA ALA A 840 8.79 37.03 23.45
C ALA A 840 7.51 36.29 23.87
N ASN A 841 6.40 37.01 24.08
CA ASN A 841 5.08 36.44 24.43
C ASN A 841 4.11 36.39 23.24
N ALA A 842 4.45 36.99 22.09
CA ALA A 842 3.60 36.97 20.89
C ALA A 842 3.95 35.83 19.91
N ALA A 843 5.18 35.30 19.99
CA ALA A 843 5.66 34.22 19.12
C ALA A 843 4.89 32.89 19.29
N LEU A 844 4.26 32.66 20.44
CA LEU A 844 3.45 31.45 20.69
C LEU A 844 2.11 31.44 19.93
N HIS A 845 1.68 32.56 19.35
CA HIS A 845 0.28 32.72 18.89
C HIS A 845 0.09 33.15 17.43
N THR A 846 1.13 33.44 16.65
CA THR A 846 0.96 33.81 15.24
C THR A 846 2.19 33.46 14.41
N ALA A 847 2.17 32.28 13.79
CA ALA A 847 2.90 32.01 12.55
C ALA A 847 1.90 31.97 11.37
N THR A 848 1.00 32.95 11.33
CA THR A 848 0.13 33.22 10.18
C THR A 848 0.48 34.62 9.67
N GLY A 849 1.22 34.65 8.55
CA GLY A 849 1.44 35.76 7.61
C GLY A 849 1.40 37.21 8.13
N ASP A 850 2.57 37.84 8.19
CA ASP A 850 2.88 39.13 7.54
C ASP A 850 4.26 39.61 7.99
N THR A 851 5.33 39.17 7.30
CA THR A 851 6.64 39.78 7.45
C THR A 851 6.84 40.82 6.37
N ALA A 852 6.59 42.08 6.73
CA ALA A 852 6.94 43.26 5.92
C ALA A 852 8.45 43.42 5.68
N SER A 853 9.30 42.52 6.20
CA SER A 853 10.72 42.42 5.87
C SER A 853 10.93 41.12 5.11
N GLY A 854 11.47 41.17 3.88
CA GLY A 854 11.84 40.02 3.05
C GLY A 854 12.95 39.13 3.64
N THR A 855 12.77 38.69 4.88
CA THR A 855 13.62 37.78 5.65
C THR A 855 12.89 36.43 5.68
N LEU A 856 13.51 35.42 5.06
CA LEU A 856 12.97 34.06 4.98
C LEU A 856 12.84 33.45 6.39
N CYS A 857 11.81 32.63 6.61
CA CYS A 857 11.68 31.83 7.83
C CYS A 857 12.70 30.67 7.84
N GLY A 858 12.91 30.02 8.98
CA GLY A 858 14.04 29.12 9.22
C GLY A 858 14.05 27.91 8.30
N TRP A 859 12.86 27.38 7.98
CA TRP A 859 12.72 26.28 7.02
C TRP A 859 12.99 26.74 5.58
N GLN A 860 12.53 27.93 5.16
CA GLN A 860 12.79 28.47 3.82
C GLN A 860 14.28 28.78 3.63
N GLU A 861 14.93 29.34 4.66
CA GLU A 861 16.36 29.60 4.63
C GLU A 861 17.16 28.29 4.57
N THR A 862 16.73 27.25 5.29
CA THR A 862 17.30 25.90 5.18
C THR A 862 17.14 25.36 3.77
N ALA A 863 15.91 25.35 3.24
CA ALA A 863 15.61 24.85 1.90
C ALA A 863 16.45 25.57 0.84
N LYS A 864 16.49 26.89 0.87
CA LYS A 864 17.27 27.72 -0.06
C LYS A 864 18.76 27.44 0.01
N ARG A 865 19.36 27.36 1.22
CA ARG A 865 20.80 27.07 1.39
C ARG A 865 21.18 25.68 0.93
N MET A 866 20.28 24.73 1.16
CA MET A 866 20.43 23.34 0.73
C MET A 866 19.96 23.10 -0.72
N ARG A 867 19.51 24.15 -1.43
CA ARG A 867 18.97 24.12 -2.79
C ARG A 867 17.81 23.14 -3.00
N LEU A 868 16.96 23.05 -1.99
CA LEU A 868 15.74 22.26 -1.97
C LEU A 868 14.57 23.09 -2.49
N ALA A 869 13.50 22.42 -2.93
CA ALA A 869 12.24 23.11 -3.19
C ALA A 869 11.66 23.67 -1.89
N GLU A 870 10.94 24.78 -1.95
CA GLU A 870 10.28 25.38 -0.79
C GLU A 870 8.99 24.62 -0.44
N LYS A 871 9.13 23.39 0.05
CA LYS A 871 8.03 22.51 0.47
C LYS A 871 8.35 21.83 1.81
N LEU A 872 7.38 21.85 2.74
CA LEU A 872 7.49 21.15 4.03
C LEU A 872 7.10 19.65 3.89
N PRO A 873 7.58 18.77 4.79
CA PRO A 873 8.61 19.04 5.79
C PRO A 873 9.98 19.31 5.15
N VAL A 874 10.84 20.08 5.81
CA VAL A 874 12.24 20.27 5.40
C VAL A 874 13.13 19.56 6.40
N LEU A 875 13.87 18.57 5.93
CA LEU A 875 14.77 17.75 6.73
C LEU A 875 16.21 18.05 6.35
N ALA A 876 17.12 18.07 7.33
CA ALA A 876 18.54 18.21 7.11
C ALA A 876 19.36 17.36 8.08
N ALA A 877 20.30 16.56 7.55
CA ALA A 877 21.36 15.93 8.32
C ALA A 877 22.45 16.97 8.63
N VAL A 878 22.66 17.25 9.90
CA VAL A 878 23.55 18.31 10.39
C VAL A 878 24.68 17.72 11.24
N ARG A 879 25.91 18.10 10.89
CA ARG A 879 27.12 17.74 11.65
C ARG A 879 27.21 18.50 12.97
N PRO A 880 28.04 18.02 13.93
CA PRO A 880 28.27 18.68 15.21
C PRO A 880 28.77 20.13 15.15
N ASP A 881 29.29 20.55 13.99
CA ASP A 881 29.75 21.91 13.74
C ASP A 881 28.66 22.81 13.11
N GLY A 882 27.44 22.31 12.90
CA GLY A 882 26.35 23.05 12.26
C GLY A 882 26.43 23.12 10.72
N THR A 883 27.25 22.28 10.10
CA THR A 883 27.25 22.08 8.64
C THR A 883 26.15 21.08 8.26
N GLY A 884 25.19 21.51 7.46
CA GLY A 884 24.21 20.64 6.81
C GLY A 884 24.89 19.89 5.67
N ILE A 885 24.81 18.57 5.65
CA ILE A 885 25.50 17.71 4.66
C ILE A 885 24.53 17.02 3.71
N TYR A 886 23.29 16.80 4.13
CA TYR A 886 22.24 16.26 3.27
C TYR A 886 20.91 16.86 3.70
N GLY A 887 20.02 17.11 2.77
CA GLY A 887 18.70 17.66 3.08
C GLY A 887 17.67 17.24 2.05
N SER A 888 16.42 17.24 2.46
CA SER A 888 15.27 16.91 1.64
C SER A 888 14.10 17.83 2.00
N CYS A 889 13.21 18.05 1.03
CA CYS A 889 11.97 18.80 1.20
C CYS A 889 10.79 17.92 0.78
N GLY A 890 9.66 18.04 1.46
CA GLY A 890 8.61 17.03 1.39
C GLY A 890 9.04 15.70 2.04
N TYR A 891 8.44 14.59 1.63
CA TYR A 891 8.89 13.26 2.01
C TYR A 891 9.44 12.52 0.80
N HIS A 892 10.66 12.05 0.95
CA HIS A 892 11.18 10.94 0.16
C HIS A 892 11.13 9.73 1.07
N VAL A 893 10.45 8.68 0.65
CA VAL A 893 10.29 7.46 1.44
C VAL A 893 11.67 6.93 1.87
N GLY A 894 11.86 6.71 3.17
CA GLY A 894 13.15 6.28 3.73
C GLY A 894 14.15 7.42 4.03
N SER A 895 13.73 8.67 3.93
CA SER A 895 14.61 9.84 4.09
C SER A 895 15.16 10.00 5.50
N VAL A 896 14.43 9.59 6.54
CA VAL A 896 14.91 9.66 7.92
C VAL A 896 16.00 8.61 8.14
N GLU A 897 15.77 7.35 7.76
CA GLU A 897 16.74 6.26 7.85
C GLU A 897 18.03 6.62 7.09
N LEU A 898 17.87 7.18 5.89
CA LEU A 898 18.96 7.71 5.07
C LEU A 898 19.79 8.75 5.83
N MET A 899 19.15 9.76 6.42
CA MET A 899 19.86 10.80 7.19
C MET A 899 20.60 10.22 8.39
N VAL A 900 19.99 9.28 9.12
CA VAL A 900 20.63 8.57 10.24
C VAL A 900 21.89 7.86 9.77
N ARG A 901 21.83 7.16 8.63
CA ARG A 901 22.98 6.46 8.05
C ARG A 901 24.09 7.41 7.58
N ILE A 902 23.74 8.51 6.89
CA ILE A 902 24.69 9.56 6.49
C ILE A 902 25.45 10.09 7.71
N LEU A 903 24.74 10.40 8.79
CA LEU A 903 25.34 10.89 10.04
C LEU A 903 26.22 9.84 10.73
N LYS A 904 25.94 8.54 10.55
CA LYS A 904 26.79 7.45 11.04
C LYS A 904 28.09 7.33 10.23
N GLU A 905 28.02 7.40 8.91
CA GLU A 905 29.18 7.26 8.01
C GLU A 905 30.10 8.47 7.99
N ALA A 906 29.57 9.69 8.10
CA ALA A 906 30.35 10.93 8.12
C ALA A 906 31.41 10.97 9.26
N VAL A 907 31.26 10.15 10.30
CA VAL A 907 32.21 10.07 11.42
C VAL A 907 33.36 9.09 11.18
N ARG A 908 33.15 8.05 10.35
CA ARG A 908 34.24 7.12 10.01
C ARG A 908 35.35 7.81 9.21
N THR A 909 35.02 8.87 8.49
CA THR A 909 35.96 9.62 7.63
C THR A 909 36.66 10.79 8.31
N GLU A 910 36.27 11.18 9.53
CA GLU A 910 36.98 12.18 10.35
C GLU A 910 37.94 11.55 11.36
N ALA A 911 37.87 10.23 11.54
CA ALA A 911 38.74 9.44 12.43
C ALA A 911 39.87 8.68 11.69
N ASP A 912 39.84 8.67 10.36
CA ASP A 912 40.95 8.30 9.45
C ASP A 912 41.65 9.55 8.93
#